data_AF-A0A2T7EG46-F1
#
_entry.id   AF-A0A2T7EG46-F1
#
_cell.length_a   1.000
_cell.length_b   1.000
_cell.length_c   1.000
_cell.angle_alpha   90.00
_cell.angle_beta   90.00
_cell.angle_gamma   90.00
#
_symmetry.space_group_name_H-M   'P 1'
#
loop_
_entity.id
_entity.type
_entity.pdbx_description
1 polymer ?
#
loop_
_entity_poly.entity_id
_entity_poly.type
_entity_poly.pdbx_seq_one_letter_code
_entity_poly.pdbx_strand_id
1 'polypeptide(L)'
;MQLANRYGCQHLDFGHAVILFVLSLVEMLIDCILDDCGLLNISTHEHGNIYTKNMDFGGEGPHDSGDEHREHLRRKNILMSIEVVEKATANKIAQVFLRLVYLNTSSVFSIFGAGKGSCWVPFDMFMENAMDGRHLHAISSVEFLTELSKTLQVLNRATWQETFQALWISGLRLVQRGPEALEGPFPHLYSRLCMLLAIIPLSVATIVKEEVDKLDGGMVSAIKEELVSSLQILVQFSGLLSPPPATVHFANTAARKAAIVLSNLKSGNENLYGYSKDSSAIKAVGNMLHLIVEACIARNLIDTSAYFWPGYVVPLEASSQAQESPWSSLTEGSPLVELKDALMVTPASSVAELEKLYSFAVSGSEEEKLAASKVLCGASLLRGWNIQEHVVQIVLKLLSSFLPLDSGSDGRYVQHMPMLHALISGISSVDAVHILSMYGLVPEVAAMLMPLCEIFGSLPPSDHRSCNFEKASVYSVFSSAFLSLLRLWKFHRPPIENALSRHGVFVRSELSLDFLLLLRNSRSALKNLSNVSKSSIFQLDPSLQKPVYIDSFPKLRAWYFQNQACIASTLSTVYNRPNVLHVANNILKIICHKVPKDGILSVNPQSTSNSSMGSSPPPGVPEDMCQWPTLPAWDVLEAIPFVLEAVLTACAHGRLSSRDLITGLRDLADFLPASLAAIVSYFSAEITRGIWKPVMLNGTDWPSPAATLPVVESEINEVLAKAGVNINISSRPRSVMPMLPLPIAALISLSITVKMEEFSHLHGIIGQGIEICATSSSWPSMQIIGALWSQKVRRWHDFIILACSQSPFTRDNTAVSQLIRSCFTSFLGPLVDGRSCYVANRGVADLLGKTLDERARLVVAPGFLYMRSCRLFPDNNFVCEEILKVVIERARALANDCSSERPGHLRSDCMPLSAASSLVEQISSLAATMLCHAGGLNLIRLLYEHILPTLLLSAGEDKLGSAGHVCSLFEGYALAYVLLWSGASIWGVGETSPAYASIYTSKRQRIVDRHLEFMAKVMEGNIVLGCGETTWRSYVLCFVGLLVDFVPAWILEVKLETLQKLASGLRKWHKGDLALSLLERGGNKAVTSVVESLLGYAGAQFSE
;
A
#
# COMPACT_ATOMS: atom_id res chain seq x y z
N MET A 1 3.86 20.98 47.24
CA MET A 1 3.19 21.57 46.06
C MET A 1 4.14 22.28 45.09
N GLN A 2 5.19 22.99 45.50
CA GLN A 2 6.09 23.70 44.57
C GLN A 2 6.92 22.78 43.64
N LEU A 3 7.31 21.58 44.11
CA LEU A 3 8.04 20.57 43.31
C LEU A 3 7.24 20.05 42.10
N ALA A 4 5.93 19.95 42.20
CA ALA A 4 5.02 19.51 41.13
C ALA A 4 5.02 20.50 39.95
N ASN A 5 5.05 21.80 40.22
CA ASN A 5 5.07 22.86 39.21
C ASN A 5 6.43 23.01 38.52
N ARG A 6 7.54 22.70 39.19
CA ARG A 6 8.89 22.81 38.59
C ARG A 6 9.19 21.67 37.62
N TYR A 7 8.58 20.49 37.81
CA TYR A 7 8.79 19.29 37.00
C TYR A 7 7.53 18.81 36.22
N GLY A 8 6.43 19.57 36.26
CA GLY A 8 5.25 19.35 35.40
C GLY A 8 4.34 18.16 35.75
N CYS A 9 4.38 17.62 36.97
CA CYS A 9 3.54 16.47 37.37
C CYS A 9 2.30 16.90 38.17
N GLN A 10 1.09 16.61 37.68
CA GLN A 10 -0.18 17.00 38.34
C GLN A 10 -0.63 16.04 39.46
N HIS A 11 -0.18 14.78 39.48
CA HIS A 11 -0.42 13.82 40.57
C HIS A 11 0.88 13.10 40.97
N LEU A 12 1.13 13.05 42.28
CA LEU A 12 2.36 12.54 42.90
C LEU A 12 2.04 11.31 43.76
N ASP A 13 2.29 10.11 43.24
CA ASP A 13 2.33 8.92 44.10
C ASP A 13 3.60 8.91 44.96
N PHE A 14 3.61 8.11 46.03
CA PHE A 14 4.74 8.02 46.98
C PHE A 14 6.08 7.77 46.27
N GLY A 15 6.12 6.92 45.25
CA GLY A 15 7.30 6.67 44.42
C GLY A 15 7.79 7.92 43.67
N HIS A 16 6.87 8.68 43.05
CA HIS A 16 7.18 9.92 42.36
C HIS A 16 7.65 11.02 43.32
N ALA A 17 7.07 11.09 44.52
CA ALA A 17 7.47 12.03 45.56
C ALA A 17 8.89 11.77 46.05
N VAL A 18 9.27 10.49 46.23
CA VAL A 18 10.64 10.11 46.60
C VAL A 18 11.62 10.42 45.48
N ILE A 19 11.27 10.18 44.21
CA ILE A 19 12.13 10.49 43.05
C ILE A 19 12.37 12.00 42.94
N LEU A 20 11.31 12.80 43.00
CA LEU A 20 11.41 14.26 42.90
C LEU A 20 12.12 14.85 44.14
N PHE A 21 11.95 14.25 45.31
CA PHE A 21 12.71 14.62 46.51
C PHE A 21 14.20 14.34 46.34
N VAL A 22 14.60 13.16 45.86
CA VAL A 22 16.02 12.83 45.65
C VAL A 22 16.64 13.70 44.55
N LEU A 23 15.95 13.91 43.42
CA LEU A 23 16.43 14.76 42.33
C LEU A 23 16.59 16.22 42.78
N SER A 24 15.63 16.76 43.53
CA SER A 24 15.76 18.12 44.07
C SER A 24 16.82 18.24 45.15
N LEU A 25 17.08 17.20 45.93
CA LEU A 25 18.19 17.18 46.89
C LEU A 25 19.54 17.23 46.18
N VAL A 26 19.69 16.47 45.08
CA VAL A 26 20.89 16.48 44.24
C VAL A 26 21.04 17.82 43.51
N GLU A 27 19.96 18.37 42.95
CA GLU A 27 19.94 19.69 42.30
C GLU A 27 20.31 20.79 43.30
N MET A 28 19.71 20.82 44.50
CA MET A 28 20.06 21.78 45.55
C MET A 28 21.51 21.61 46.02
N LEU A 29 22.03 20.38 46.13
CA LEU A 29 23.43 20.15 46.50
C LEU A 29 24.38 20.66 45.41
N ILE A 30 24.04 20.44 44.14
CA ILE A 30 24.83 20.94 43.00
C ILE A 30 24.78 22.46 42.93
N ASP A 31 23.59 23.07 43.09
CA ASP A 31 23.41 24.51 43.10
C ASP A 31 24.17 25.15 44.28
N CYS A 32 24.11 24.56 45.48
CA CYS A 32 24.90 25.02 46.63
C CYS A 32 26.41 24.89 46.40
N ILE A 33 26.88 23.81 45.74
CA ILE A 33 28.29 23.65 45.38
C ILE A 33 28.69 24.74 44.36
N LEU A 34 27.87 24.97 43.34
CA LEU A 34 28.13 25.97 42.29
C LEU A 34 28.08 27.41 42.83
N ASP A 35 27.20 27.70 43.78
CA ASP A 35 27.09 28.99 44.47
C ASP A 35 28.29 29.22 45.42
N ASP A 36 28.70 28.20 46.18
CA ASP A 36 29.91 28.25 47.01
C ASP A 36 31.21 28.32 46.17
N CYS A 37 31.19 27.86 44.91
CA CYS A 37 32.28 28.01 43.93
C CYS A 37 32.23 29.32 43.14
N GLY A 38 31.21 30.18 43.34
CA GLY A 38 31.05 31.46 42.66
C GLY A 38 30.67 31.38 41.18
N LEU A 39 30.11 30.26 40.72
CA LEU A 39 29.82 29.96 39.31
C LEU A 39 28.36 30.22 38.90
N LEU A 40 27.47 30.52 39.86
CA LEU A 40 26.07 30.90 39.61
C LEU A 40 25.86 32.40 39.87
N ASN A 41 25.71 33.20 38.80
CA ASN A 41 25.17 34.57 38.90
C ASN A 41 23.64 34.52 38.78
N ILE A 42 22.94 34.30 39.90
CA ILE A 42 21.49 34.46 39.92
C ILE A 42 21.19 35.93 40.24
N SER A 43 20.70 36.66 39.22
CA SER A 43 20.03 37.93 39.42
C SER A 43 18.82 37.72 40.32
N THR A 44 18.82 38.37 41.47
CA THR A 44 17.71 38.38 42.41
C THR A 44 16.48 39.01 41.77
N HIS A 45 15.46 38.20 41.45
CA HIS A 45 14.08 38.66 41.47
C HIS A 45 13.29 37.81 42.47
N GLU A 46 13.06 38.44 43.62
CA GLU A 46 11.92 38.32 44.54
C GLU A 46 11.38 36.92 44.84
N HIS A 47 11.54 36.46 46.08
CA HIS A 47 10.42 36.10 46.99
C HIS A 47 10.90 36.30 48.45
N GLY A 48 10.17 37.11 49.20
CA GLY A 48 10.62 37.79 50.41
C GLY A 48 10.87 36.90 51.64
N ASN A 49 11.90 37.29 52.40
CA ASN A 49 12.22 36.79 53.73
C ASN A 49 11.58 37.75 54.76
N ILE A 50 10.67 37.26 55.59
CA ILE A 50 10.08 38.02 56.71
C ILE A 50 10.74 37.51 58.00
N TYR A 51 11.22 38.48 58.81
CA TYR A 51 11.90 38.35 60.11
C TYR A 51 13.34 37.81 59.99
N THR A 52 14.39 38.59 60.20
CA THR A 52 14.62 39.44 61.38
C THR A 52 15.40 40.72 61.07
N LYS A 53 14.81 41.82 61.54
CA LYS A 53 15.29 43.20 61.55
C LYS A 53 16.30 43.42 62.70
N ASN A 54 17.34 44.20 62.40
CA ASN A 54 18.05 45.16 63.25
C ASN A 54 18.85 44.66 64.48
N MET A 55 20.14 45.01 64.50
CA MET A 55 20.65 46.17 65.25
C MET A 55 22.05 46.55 64.73
N ASP A 56 22.20 47.79 64.26
CA ASP A 56 23.49 48.43 63.99
C ASP A 56 24.22 48.73 65.30
N PHE A 57 25.53 48.48 65.35
CA PHE A 57 26.48 49.29 66.13
C PHE A 57 27.81 49.34 65.40
N GLY A 58 28.25 50.56 65.06
CA GLY A 58 29.55 50.83 64.47
C GLY A 58 30.70 50.66 65.47
N GLY A 59 31.85 50.24 64.96
CA GLY A 59 33.12 50.17 65.69
C GLY A 59 34.25 49.76 64.74
N GLU A 60 35.31 50.57 64.69
CA GLU A 60 36.49 50.39 63.84
C GLU A 60 37.35 49.16 64.24
N GLY A 61 37.64 48.30 63.26
CA GLY A 61 38.80 47.37 63.14
C GLY A 61 38.91 46.19 64.13
N PRO A 62 39.86 45.23 63.92
CA PRO A 62 40.45 44.69 62.69
C PRO A 62 40.42 43.12 62.64
N HIS A 63 40.95 42.55 61.55
CA HIS A 63 41.40 41.15 61.36
C HIS A 63 40.42 40.09 60.80
N ASP A 64 40.56 39.86 59.48
CA ASP A 64 40.90 38.63 58.72
C ASP A 64 40.59 37.21 59.25
N SER A 65 40.29 36.99 60.52
CA SER A 65 39.95 35.66 61.04
C SER A 65 38.54 35.20 60.63
N GLY A 66 37.65 36.15 60.32
CA GLY A 66 36.26 35.87 59.94
C GLY A 66 36.12 35.37 58.51
N ASP A 67 36.94 35.87 57.58
CA ASP A 67 36.90 35.47 56.16
C ASP A 67 37.67 34.17 55.90
N GLU A 68 38.82 33.94 56.55
CA GLU A 68 39.48 32.63 56.50
C GLU A 68 38.61 31.53 57.12
N HIS A 69 37.90 31.82 58.22
CA HIS A 69 36.99 30.86 58.83
C HIS A 69 35.75 30.60 57.97
N ARG A 70 35.20 31.65 57.31
CA ARG A 70 34.09 31.51 56.36
C ARG A 70 34.50 30.74 55.11
N GLU A 71 35.71 30.98 54.60
CA GLU A 71 36.24 30.29 53.43
C GLU A 71 36.62 28.84 53.77
N HIS A 72 37.11 28.58 54.98
CA HIS A 72 37.31 27.23 55.50
C HIS A 72 35.98 26.48 55.64
N LEU A 73 34.93 27.13 56.17
CA LEU A 73 33.58 26.58 56.24
C LEU A 73 32.99 26.33 54.84
N ARG A 74 33.17 27.23 53.89
CA ARG A 74 32.76 27.04 52.48
C ARG A 74 33.47 25.84 51.85
N ARG A 75 34.80 25.75 51.96
CA ARG A 75 35.57 24.61 51.44
C ARG A 75 35.13 23.29 52.09
N LYS A 76 34.88 23.30 53.40
CA LYS A 76 34.39 22.13 54.14
C LYS A 76 32.96 21.74 53.75
N ASN A 77 32.08 22.72 53.52
CA ASN A 77 30.72 22.49 53.04
C ASN A 77 30.70 21.94 51.61
N ILE A 78 31.51 22.49 50.69
CA ILE A 78 31.70 21.94 49.35
C ILE A 78 32.18 20.49 49.44
N LEU A 79 33.19 20.22 50.28
CA LEU A 79 33.73 18.87 50.43
C LEU A 79 32.68 17.90 50.99
N MET A 80 31.93 18.30 52.02
CA MET A 80 30.85 17.48 52.59
C MET A 80 29.69 17.28 51.62
N SER A 81 29.31 18.30 50.83
CA SER A 81 28.27 18.19 49.80
C SER A 81 28.69 17.23 48.70
N ILE A 82 29.96 17.29 48.25
CA ILE A 82 30.53 16.32 47.31
C ILE A 82 30.53 14.92 47.92
N GLU A 83 30.93 14.77 49.18
CA GLU A 83 30.95 13.47 49.88
C GLU A 83 29.54 12.89 50.10
N VAL A 84 28.54 13.75 50.29
CA VAL A 84 27.12 13.34 50.39
C VAL A 84 26.59 12.92 49.02
N VAL A 85 26.93 13.65 47.95
CA VAL A 85 26.60 13.25 46.57
C VAL A 85 27.32 11.95 46.21
N GLU A 86 28.58 11.78 46.59
CA GLU A 86 29.35 10.54 46.42
C GLU A 86 28.69 9.38 47.18
N LYS A 87 28.32 9.56 48.46
CA LYS A 87 27.64 8.51 49.24
C LYS A 87 26.23 8.20 48.73
N ALA A 88 25.50 9.20 48.24
CA ALA A 88 24.18 9.02 47.65
C ALA A 88 24.27 8.29 46.30
N THR A 89 25.26 8.62 45.47
CA THR A 89 25.54 7.96 44.19
C THR A 89 26.25 6.62 44.35
N ALA A 90 26.90 6.32 45.49
CA ALA A 90 27.51 5.03 45.81
C ALA A 90 26.53 4.03 46.46
N ASN A 91 25.37 4.50 46.93
CA ASN A 91 24.36 3.61 47.51
C ASN A 91 23.70 2.76 46.42
N LYS A 92 23.87 1.43 46.51
CA LYS A 92 23.33 0.45 45.53
C LYS A 92 21.84 0.60 45.25
N ILE A 93 21.02 0.95 46.25
CA ILE A 93 19.58 1.14 46.05
C ILE A 93 19.32 2.43 45.27
N ALA A 94 20.02 3.52 45.60
CA ALA A 94 19.93 4.80 44.88
C ALA A 94 20.50 4.69 43.45
N GLN A 95 21.55 3.91 43.22
CA GLN A 95 22.06 3.61 41.87
C GLN A 95 21.05 2.84 41.04
N VAL A 96 20.43 1.78 41.59
CA VAL A 96 19.38 1.03 40.89
C VAL A 96 18.15 1.91 40.65
N PHE A 97 17.79 2.77 41.60
CA PHE A 97 16.70 3.75 41.46
C PHE A 97 16.99 4.82 40.41
N LEU A 98 18.16 5.46 40.44
CA LEU A 98 18.61 6.43 39.44
C LEU A 98 18.76 5.78 38.06
N ARG A 99 19.20 4.53 38.00
CA ARG A 99 19.26 3.73 36.77
C ARG A 99 17.87 3.40 36.24
N LEU A 100 16.90 3.08 37.09
CA LEU A 100 15.50 2.89 36.70
C LEU A 100 14.85 4.22 36.24
N VAL A 101 15.15 5.33 36.90
CA VAL A 101 14.71 6.69 36.48
C VAL A 101 15.35 7.04 35.13
N TYR A 102 16.64 6.79 34.96
CA TYR A 102 17.40 6.96 33.72
C TYR A 102 16.95 6.05 32.57
N LEU A 103 16.58 4.81 32.86
CA LEU A 103 16.02 3.87 31.88
C LEU A 103 14.60 4.27 31.46
N ASN A 104 13.86 4.96 32.34
CA ASN A 104 12.55 5.53 32.03
C ASN A 104 12.62 6.93 31.39
N THR A 105 13.68 7.71 31.63
CA THR A 105 14.02 8.93 30.87
C THR A 105 14.96 8.56 29.73
N SER A 106 14.43 8.03 28.63
CA SER A 106 15.22 7.60 27.46
C SER A 106 16.17 8.68 26.94
N SER A 107 17.46 8.65 27.31
CA SER A 107 18.47 9.49 26.67
C SER A 107 19.94 9.11 26.86
N VAL A 108 20.38 7.83 26.82
CA VAL A 108 21.85 7.53 26.73
C VAL A 108 22.26 6.43 25.74
N PHE A 109 21.50 6.26 24.65
CA PHE A 109 22.12 5.77 23.40
C PHE A 109 21.94 6.72 22.22
N SER A 110 21.60 7.99 22.49
CA SER A 110 21.75 9.04 21.49
C SER A 110 23.23 9.43 21.34
N ILE A 111 24.02 8.59 20.68
CA ILE A 111 25.24 9.05 19.98
C ILE A 111 24.86 10.09 18.90
N PHE A 112 23.56 10.24 18.61
CA PHE A 112 22.96 11.24 17.73
C PHE A 112 21.72 11.90 18.37
N GLY A 113 21.92 12.79 19.34
CA GLY A 113 20.85 13.58 19.98
C GLY A 113 20.54 14.89 19.27
N ALA A 114 19.24 15.25 19.29
CA ALA A 114 18.63 16.56 18.98
C ALA A 114 18.89 17.16 17.57
N GLY A 115 17.92 16.94 16.67
CA GLY A 115 17.86 17.51 15.32
C GLY A 115 17.18 16.54 14.34
N LYS A 116 15.98 16.05 14.67
CA LYS A 116 15.35 14.93 13.93
C LYS A 116 14.71 15.40 12.62
N GLY A 117 15.25 14.96 11.48
CA GLY A 117 14.50 14.87 10.24
C GLY A 117 13.76 13.52 10.19
N SER A 118 12.52 13.48 10.67
CA SER A 118 11.65 12.29 10.60
C SER A 118 11.40 11.87 9.15
N CYS A 119 11.48 10.57 8.84
CA CYS A 119 11.24 10.05 7.50
C CYS A 119 9.83 9.43 7.39
N TRP A 120 8.99 10.03 6.53
CA TRP A 120 7.58 9.63 6.33
C TRP A 120 7.30 9.05 4.93
N VAL A 121 8.33 8.85 4.11
CA VAL A 121 8.26 8.22 2.77
C VAL A 121 7.41 6.94 2.72
N PRO A 122 7.45 6.04 3.74
CA PRO A 122 6.68 4.80 3.68
C PRO A 122 5.18 5.03 3.49
N PHE A 123 4.59 6.11 4.04
CA PHE A 123 3.19 6.45 3.80
C PHE A 123 2.92 6.78 2.34
N ASP A 124 3.71 7.68 1.74
CA ASP A 124 3.55 8.09 0.35
C ASP A 124 3.71 6.91 -0.62
N MET A 125 4.73 6.07 -0.43
CA MET A 125 4.97 4.91 -1.30
C MET A 125 3.89 3.84 -1.15
N PHE A 126 3.43 3.56 0.07
CA PHE A 126 2.33 2.61 0.29
C PHE A 126 1.04 3.09 -0.39
N MET A 127 0.67 4.36 -0.19
CA MET A 127 -0.55 4.92 -0.77
C MET A 127 -0.51 4.90 -2.29
N GLU A 128 0.62 5.23 -2.92
CA GLU A 128 0.78 5.12 -4.38
C GLU A 128 0.73 3.65 -4.85
N ASN A 129 1.30 2.72 -4.08
CA ASN A 129 1.22 1.29 -4.39
C ASN A 129 -0.21 0.76 -4.35
N ALA A 130 -1.01 1.23 -3.38
CA ALA A 130 -2.41 0.82 -3.24
C ALA A 130 -3.27 1.27 -4.43
N MET A 131 -2.78 2.22 -5.23
CA MET A 131 -3.39 2.65 -6.49
C MET A 131 -2.91 1.84 -7.71
N ASP A 132 -2.29 0.67 -7.54
CA ASP A 132 -1.92 -0.22 -8.66
C ASP A 132 -3.02 -1.24 -8.98
N GLY A 133 -3.74 -1.01 -10.09
CA GLY A 133 -4.82 -1.89 -10.54
C GLY A 133 -4.44 -3.27 -11.04
N ARG A 134 -3.14 -3.58 -11.07
CA ARG A 134 -2.64 -4.95 -11.29
C ARG A 134 -2.57 -5.77 -10.00
N HIS A 135 -2.70 -5.11 -8.85
CA HIS A 135 -2.42 -5.71 -7.56
C HIS A 135 -3.45 -5.30 -6.51
N LEU A 136 -4.39 -6.20 -6.25
CA LEU A 136 -5.33 -6.02 -5.15
C LEU A 136 -4.68 -6.50 -3.86
N HIS A 137 -4.89 -5.75 -2.78
CA HIS A 137 -4.39 -6.12 -1.47
C HIS A 137 -5.39 -7.05 -0.78
N ALA A 138 -4.90 -8.16 -0.24
CA ALA A 138 -5.75 -9.11 0.47
C ALA A 138 -6.15 -8.58 1.87
N ILE A 139 -5.30 -7.77 2.47
CA ILE A 139 -5.49 -7.11 3.78
C ILE A 139 -6.07 -5.72 3.55
N SER A 140 -6.89 -5.27 4.50
CA SER A 140 -7.41 -3.92 4.44
C SER A 140 -6.29 -2.88 4.54
N SER A 141 -6.37 -1.84 3.72
CA SER A 141 -5.48 -0.68 3.84
C SER A 141 -5.63 0.00 5.20
N VAL A 142 -6.79 -0.14 5.86
CA VAL A 142 -7.02 0.34 7.22
C VAL A 142 -6.11 -0.35 8.23
N GLU A 143 -6.11 -1.70 8.26
CA GLU A 143 -5.23 -2.47 9.15
C GLU A 143 -3.76 -2.18 8.85
N PHE A 144 -3.38 -2.11 7.57
CA PHE A 144 -2.00 -1.86 7.18
C PHE A 144 -1.53 -0.45 7.59
N LEU A 145 -2.32 0.60 7.32
CA LEU A 145 -1.98 1.96 7.71
C LEU A 145 -1.99 2.14 9.23
N THR A 146 -2.84 1.43 9.96
CA THR A 146 -2.83 1.43 11.43
C THR A 146 -1.50 0.90 11.96
N GLU A 147 -1.04 -0.26 11.48
CA GLU A 147 0.23 -0.85 11.91
C GLU A 147 1.46 -0.07 11.40
N LEU A 148 1.40 0.46 10.18
CA LEU A 148 2.45 1.31 9.65
C LEU A 148 2.55 2.61 10.45
N SER A 149 1.43 3.23 10.84
CA SER A 149 1.43 4.46 11.63
C SER A 149 2.07 4.26 13.00
N LYS A 150 1.71 3.19 13.72
CA LYS A 150 2.37 2.82 14.99
C LYS A 150 3.86 2.58 14.79
N THR A 151 4.23 1.87 13.73
CA THR A 151 5.63 1.57 13.40
C THR A 151 6.43 2.85 13.16
N LEU A 152 5.91 3.77 12.34
CA LEU A 152 6.59 5.03 12.05
C LEU A 152 6.61 5.98 13.25
N GLN A 153 5.57 5.99 14.07
CA GLN A 153 5.53 6.74 15.32
C GLN A 153 6.69 6.32 16.25
N VAL A 154 6.89 5.01 16.41
CA VAL A 154 7.97 4.45 17.24
C VAL A 154 9.34 4.72 16.61
N LEU A 155 9.53 4.38 15.34
CA LEU A 155 10.82 4.49 14.66
C LEU A 155 11.29 5.93 14.51
N ASN A 156 10.39 6.87 14.22
CA ASN A 156 10.72 8.30 14.16
C ASN A 156 10.78 8.96 15.56
N ARG A 157 10.40 8.23 16.63
CA ARG A 157 10.25 8.76 17.99
C ARG A 157 9.40 10.04 17.97
N ALA A 158 8.25 9.94 17.30
CA ALA A 158 7.36 11.04 17.00
C ALA A 158 6.13 11.02 17.93
N THR A 159 5.50 12.17 18.07
CA THR A 159 4.18 12.27 18.72
C THR A 159 3.07 11.72 17.81
N TRP A 160 1.88 11.45 18.35
CA TRP A 160 0.73 11.10 17.52
C TRP A 160 0.33 12.29 16.63
N GLN A 161 0.46 13.52 17.13
CA GLN A 161 0.28 14.73 16.34
C GLN A 161 1.14 14.74 15.07
N GLU A 162 2.46 14.54 15.18
CA GLU A 162 3.39 14.51 14.03
C GLU A 162 3.06 13.36 13.08
N THR A 163 2.73 12.19 13.63
CA THR A 163 2.39 11.00 12.86
C THR A 163 1.10 11.20 12.04
N PHE A 164 0.04 11.72 12.66
CA PHE A 164 -1.21 12.02 11.97
C PHE A 164 -1.02 13.13 10.94
N GLN A 165 -0.28 14.19 11.26
CA GLN A 165 0.04 15.25 10.31
C GLN A 165 0.76 14.70 9.07
N ALA A 166 1.77 13.85 9.26
CA ALA A 166 2.47 13.22 8.15
C ALA A 166 1.54 12.35 7.30
N LEU A 167 0.66 11.58 7.94
CA LEU A 167 -0.33 10.74 7.26
C LEU A 167 -1.30 11.55 6.39
N TRP A 168 -1.82 12.67 6.91
CA TRP A 168 -2.68 13.59 6.15
C TRP A 168 -1.94 14.23 4.97
N ILE A 169 -0.69 14.67 5.17
CA ILE A 169 0.14 15.27 4.12
C ILE A 169 0.38 14.26 2.98
N SER A 170 0.72 13.00 3.30
CA SER A 170 0.91 11.96 2.29
C SER A 170 -0.38 11.67 1.52
N GLY A 171 -1.53 11.63 2.20
CA GLY A 171 -2.84 11.46 1.56
C GLY A 171 -3.24 12.62 0.65
N LEU A 172 -2.96 13.87 1.06
CA LEU A 172 -3.18 15.06 0.23
C LEU A 172 -2.30 15.04 -1.02
N ARG A 173 -1.00 14.70 -0.88
CA ARG A 173 -0.10 14.57 -2.02
C ARG A 173 -0.55 13.48 -2.99
N LEU A 174 -1.07 12.34 -2.49
CA LEU A 174 -1.65 11.28 -3.34
C LEU A 174 -2.78 11.82 -4.22
N VAL A 175 -3.70 12.59 -3.63
CA VAL A 175 -4.84 13.18 -4.35
C VAL A 175 -4.36 14.19 -5.40
N GLN A 176 -3.36 15.00 -5.08
CA GLN A 176 -2.80 16.00 -6.00
C GLN A 176 -1.99 15.43 -7.17
N ARG A 177 -1.31 14.28 -6.99
CA ARG A 177 -0.52 13.66 -8.07
C ARG A 177 -1.36 12.98 -9.16
N GLY A 178 -2.66 12.83 -8.97
CA GLY A 178 -3.50 12.05 -9.89
C GLY A 178 -3.88 12.83 -11.15
N PRO A 179 -3.68 12.28 -12.37
CA PRO A 179 -4.27 12.89 -13.55
C PRO A 179 -5.80 12.92 -13.38
N GLU A 180 -6.42 14.04 -13.77
CA GLU A 180 -7.88 14.18 -13.78
C GLU A 180 -8.57 13.28 -14.82
N ALA A 181 -7.80 12.67 -15.72
CA ALA A 181 -8.32 11.80 -16.77
C ALA A 181 -9.18 10.68 -16.18
N LEU A 182 -10.49 10.80 -16.39
CA LEU A 182 -11.55 9.90 -15.92
C LEU A 182 -11.55 8.53 -16.64
N GLU A 183 -10.54 8.23 -17.47
CA GLU A 183 -10.52 7.06 -18.34
C GLU A 183 -9.16 6.36 -18.37
N GLY A 184 -9.14 5.09 -17.93
CA GLY A 184 -8.01 4.18 -17.98
C GLY A 184 -8.23 2.98 -17.04
N PRO A 185 -7.36 1.94 -17.05
CA PRO A 185 -7.47 0.80 -16.15
C PRO A 185 -6.92 1.05 -14.74
N PHE A 186 -6.32 2.22 -14.50
CA PHE A 186 -5.86 2.63 -13.17
C PHE A 186 -6.98 3.25 -12.34
N PRO A 187 -6.96 3.10 -11.01
CA PRO A 187 -7.92 3.75 -10.12
C PRO A 187 -7.87 5.27 -10.28
N HIS A 188 -9.04 5.87 -10.42
CA HIS A 188 -9.21 7.30 -10.68
C HIS A 188 -9.17 8.11 -9.39
N LEU A 189 -9.44 9.41 -9.52
CA LEU A 189 -9.53 10.37 -8.41
C LEU A 189 -10.39 9.86 -7.24
N TYR A 190 -11.51 9.16 -7.50
CA TYR A 190 -12.40 8.66 -6.44
C TYR A 190 -11.76 7.62 -5.53
N SER A 191 -10.93 6.73 -6.06
CA SER A 191 -10.17 5.76 -5.26
C SER A 191 -9.11 6.45 -4.39
N ARG A 192 -8.47 7.51 -4.90
CA ARG A 192 -7.51 8.32 -4.12
C ARG A 192 -8.20 9.11 -3.01
N LEU A 193 -9.37 9.69 -3.31
CA LEU A 193 -10.20 10.36 -2.31
C LEU A 193 -10.74 9.39 -1.25
N CYS A 194 -11.07 8.16 -1.63
CA CYS A 194 -11.40 7.10 -0.68
C CYS A 194 -10.24 6.83 0.29
N MET A 195 -8.99 6.76 -0.19
CA MET A 195 -7.83 6.63 0.69
C MET A 195 -7.77 7.78 1.71
N LEU A 196 -7.90 9.02 1.24
CA LEU A 196 -7.79 10.22 2.10
C LEU A 196 -8.98 10.41 3.06
N LEU A 197 -10.21 10.26 2.58
CA LEU A 197 -11.43 10.68 3.27
C LEU A 197 -12.19 9.52 3.94
N ALA A 198 -11.84 8.27 3.67
CA ALA A 198 -12.43 7.12 4.33
C ALA A 198 -11.38 6.25 5.04
N ILE A 199 -10.35 5.78 4.32
CA ILE A 199 -9.39 4.82 4.87
C ILE A 199 -8.49 5.43 5.94
N ILE A 200 -7.91 6.62 5.70
CA ILE A 200 -7.08 7.30 6.71
C ILE A 200 -7.89 7.61 7.99
N PRO A 201 -9.08 8.25 7.94
CA PRO A 201 -9.91 8.46 9.12
C PRO A 201 -10.23 7.16 9.87
N LEU A 202 -10.55 6.06 9.17
CA LEU A 202 -10.81 4.76 9.82
C LEU A 202 -9.56 4.18 10.50
N SER A 203 -8.39 4.40 9.92
CA SER A 203 -7.10 3.98 10.52
C SER A 203 -6.83 4.77 11.80
N VAL A 204 -7.01 6.09 11.75
CA VAL A 204 -6.90 6.98 12.92
C VAL A 204 -7.92 6.59 13.99
N ALA A 205 -9.17 6.29 13.61
CA ALA A 205 -10.20 5.83 14.54
C ALA A 205 -9.79 4.55 15.28
N THR A 206 -9.19 3.60 14.56
CA THR A 206 -8.71 2.34 15.13
C THR A 206 -7.57 2.60 16.12
N ILE A 207 -6.60 3.45 15.76
CA ILE A 207 -5.50 3.85 16.64
C ILE A 207 -6.03 4.54 17.91
N VAL A 208 -6.89 5.54 17.76
CA VAL A 208 -7.45 6.29 18.90
C VAL A 208 -8.20 5.34 19.82
N LYS A 209 -9.00 4.41 19.29
CA LYS A 209 -9.71 3.41 20.09
C LYS A 209 -8.76 2.50 20.85
N GLU A 210 -7.75 1.94 20.18
CA GLU A 210 -6.80 1.02 20.81
C GLU A 210 -5.93 1.69 21.89
N GLU A 211 -5.55 2.94 21.69
CA GLU A 211 -4.79 3.68 22.70
C GLU A 211 -5.67 4.10 23.88
N VAL A 212 -6.94 4.44 23.64
CA VAL A 212 -7.92 4.71 24.71
C VAL A 212 -8.18 3.47 25.56
N ASP A 213 -8.26 2.29 24.96
CA ASP A 213 -8.48 1.03 25.68
C ASP A 213 -7.27 0.63 26.56
N LYS A 214 -6.07 1.16 26.29
CA LYS A 214 -4.82 0.91 27.04
C LYS A 214 -4.59 1.88 28.20
N LEU A 215 -5.31 3.01 28.25
CA LEU A 215 -4.99 4.16 29.10
C LEU A 215 -6.14 4.51 30.06
N ASP A 216 -5.80 4.81 31.31
CA ASP A 216 -6.77 5.37 32.27
C ASP A 216 -7.26 6.75 31.79
N GLY A 217 -8.53 7.08 32.08
CA GLY A 217 -9.34 8.10 31.39
C GLY A 217 -8.79 9.53 31.26
N GLY A 218 -7.68 9.90 31.90
CA GLY A 218 -7.02 11.20 31.76
C GLY A 218 -6.12 11.35 30.52
N MET A 219 -5.58 10.26 29.96
CA MET A 219 -4.71 10.31 28.76
C MET A 219 -5.52 10.18 27.45
N VAL A 220 -6.81 9.86 27.56
CA VAL A 220 -7.78 9.78 26.46
C VAL A 220 -8.03 11.15 25.80
N SER A 221 -7.99 12.24 26.57
CA SER A 221 -8.10 13.60 26.01
C SER A 221 -6.84 13.98 25.21
N ALA A 222 -5.66 13.55 25.64
CA ALA A 222 -4.39 13.93 25.02
C ALA A 222 -4.29 13.47 23.54
N ILE A 223 -4.64 12.22 23.22
CA ILE A 223 -4.56 11.73 21.83
C ILE A 223 -5.59 12.41 20.91
N LYS A 224 -6.76 12.77 21.44
CA LYS A 224 -7.78 13.52 20.69
C LYS A 224 -7.34 14.97 20.46
N GLU A 225 -6.71 15.59 21.45
CA GLU A 225 -6.11 16.92 21.31
C GLU A 225 -4.96 16.92 20.29
N GLU A 226 -4.09 15.91 20.31
CA GLU A 226 -3.04 15.73 19.31
C GLU A 226 -3.61 15.55 17.88
N LEU A 227 -4.72 14.81 17.74
CA LEU A 227 -5.44 14.69 16.47
C LEU A 227 -5.97 16.06 16.00
N VAL A 228 -6.66 16.80 16.87
CA VAL A 228 -7.17 18.14 16.55
C VAL A 228 -6.04 19.09 16.16
N SER A 229 -4.93 19.07 16.91
CA SER A 229 -3.72 19.84 16.63
C SER A 229 -3.14 19.51 15.24
N SER A 230 -3.08 18.21 14.89
CA SER A 230 -2.59 17.78 13.58
C SER A 230 -3.40 18.37 12.42
N LEU A 231 -4.74 18.49 12.58
CA LEU A 231 -5.63 19.06 11.57
C LEU A 231 -5.53 20.59 11.48
N GLN A 232 -5.40 21.28 12.62
CA GLN A 232 -5.25 22.74 12.64
C GLN A 232 -3.96 23.19 11.96
N ILE A 233 -2.87 22.43 12.11
CA ILE A 233 -1.58 22.73 11.46
C ILE A 233 -1.64 22.56 9.93
N LEU A 234 -2.55 21.72 9.40
CA LEU A 234 -2.68 21.54 7.95
C LEU A 234 -2.98 22.84 7.21
N VAL A 235 -3.58 23.84 7.86
CA VAL A 235 -3.83 25.18 7.28
C VAL A 235 -2.54 25.83 6.77
N GLN A 236 -1.39 25.53 7.37
CA GLN A 236 -0.07 26.04 6.94
C GLN A 236 0.35 25.48 5.57
N PHE A 237 -0.24 24.36 5.13
CA PHE A 237 0.04 23.71 3.85
C PHE A 237 -1.01 24.08 2.79
N SER A 238 -1.31 25.37 2.63
CA SER A 238 -2.35 25.88 1.73
C SER A 238 -2.22 25.36 0.29
N GLY A 239 -0.99 25.18 -0.21
CA GLY A 239 -0.72 24.60 -1.52
C GLY A 239 -1.13 23.12 -1.67
N LEU A 240 -1.20 22.36 -0.57
CA LEU A 240 -1.70 20.97 -0.57
C LEU A 240 -3.23 20.88 -0.45
N LEU A 241 -3.87 21.94 0.05
CA LEU A 241 -5.30 21.94 0.37
C LEU A 241 -6.20 22.33 -0.82
N SER A 242 -5.64 22.72 -1.96
CA SER A 242 -6.41 23.04 -3.16
C SER A 242 -7.18 21.79 -3.67
N PRO A 243 -8.52 21.82 -3.70
CA PRO A 243 -9.30 20.68 -4.15
C PRO A 243 -9.19 20.50 -5.67
N PRO A 244 -9.06 19.26 -6.19
CA PRO A 244 -9.21 18.99 -7.61
C PRO A 244 -10.54 19.54 -8.16
N PRO A 245 -10.63 19.99 -9.43
CA PRO A 245 -11.83 20.58 -10.05
C PRO A 245 -13.11 19.78 -9.83
N ALA A 246 -13.05 18.46 -9.98
CA ALA A 246 -14.19 17.55 -9.76
C ALA A 246 -14.70 17.54 -8.30
N THR A 247 -13.90 18.00 -7.34
CA THR A 247 -14.22 18.00 -5.90
C THR A 247 -14.58 19.36 -5.33
N VAL A 248 -14.37 20.45 -6.09
CA VAL A 248 -14.63 21.84 -5.65
C VAL A 248 -16.05 22.00 -5.12
N HIS A 249 -17.04 21.43 -5.81
CA HIS A 249 -18.44 21.48 -5.36
C HIS A 249 -18.66 20.81 -4.00
N PHE A 250 -18.02 19.67 -3.76
CA PHE A 250 -18.11 18.96 -2.48
C PHE A 250 -17.45 19.76 -1.36
N ALA A 251 -16.26 20.32 -1.61
CA ALA A 251 -15.56 21.15 -0.65
C ALA A 251 -16.38 22.39 -0.27
N ASN A 252 -16.95 23.09 -1.27
CA ASN A 252 -17.83 24.25 -1.04
C ASN A 252 -19.09 23.88 -0.25
N THR A 253 -19.62 22.66 -0.45
CA THR A 253 -20.79 22.18 0.30
C THR A 253 -20.45 21.89 1.76
N ALA A 254 -19.28 21.30 2.05
CA ALA A 254 -18.78 21.13 3.41
C ALA A 254 -18.55 22.49 4.11
N ALA A 255 -17.93 23.45 3.42
CA ALA A 255 -17.74 24.80 3.94
C ALA A 255 -19.08 25.51 4.21
N ARG A 256 -20.07 25.35 3.32
CA ARG A 256 -21.41 25.90 3.50
C ARG A 256 -22.09 25.34 4.75
N LYS A 257 -21.97 24.03 4.99
CA LYS A 257 -22.52 23.37 6.18
C LYS A 257 -21.96 23.98 7.47
N ALA A 258 -20.64 24.17 7.53
CA ALA A 258 -19.99 24.85 8.66
C ALA A 258 -20.46 26.31 8.81
N ALA A 259 -20.61 27.05 7.69
CA ALA A 259 -21.08 28.44 7.69
C ALA A 259 -22.51 28.61 8.24
N ILE A 260 -23.42 27.69 7.88
CA ILE A 260 -24.82 27.69 8.36
C ILE A 260 -24.87 27.47 9.88
N VAL A 261 -24.05 26.55 10.41
CA VAL A 261 -23.97 26.32 11.87
C VAL A 261 -23.46 27.58 12.58
N LEU A 262 -22.46 28.25 12.01
CA LEU A 262 -21.91 29.48 12.56
C LEU A 262 -22.93 30.64 12.54
N SER A 263 -23.75 30.76 11.48
CA SER A 263 -24.77 31.82 11.37
C SER A 263 -25.94 31.58 12.31
N ASN A 264 -26.40 30.33 12.48
CA ASN A 264 -27.53 29.99 13.34
C ASN A 264 -27.23 30.25 14.83
N LEU A 265 -25.96 30.16 15.24
CA LEU A 265 -25.54 30.52 16.60
C LEU A 265 -25.40 32.03 16.81
N LYS A 266 -25.00 32.79 15.77
CA LYS A 266 -24.94 34.25 15.83
C LYS A 266 -26.34 34.88 15.90
N SER A 267 -27.31 34.36 15.14
CA SER A 267 -28.70 34.83 15.20
C SER A 267 -29.41 34.45 16.51
N GLY A 268 -28.99 33.37 17.18
CA GLY A 268 -29.51 32.97 18.49
C GLY A 268 -29.17 33.92 19.65
N ASN A 269 -28.15 34.78 19.48
CA ASN A 269 -27.74 35.77 20.49
C ASN A 269 -28.34 37.18 20.26
N GLU A 270 -29.01 37.42 19.13
CA GLU A 270 -29.65 38.70 18.80
C GLU A 270 -31.19 38.55 18.73
N ASN A 271 -31.82 38.77 19.88
CA ASN A 271 -33.23 39.16 20.09
C ASN A 271 -34.37 38.23 19.63
N LEU A 272 -35.10 37.80 20.66
CA LEU A 272 -36.53 37.46 20.66
C LEU A 272 -37.34 38.61 20.00
N TYR A 273 -38.18 38.29 19.01
CA TYR A 273 -39.04 39.16 18.18
C TYR A 273 -38.45 39.67 16.85
N GLY A 274 -38.73 38.94 15.76
CA GLY A 274 -38.63 39.46 14.40
C GLY A 274 -38.77 38.39 13.32
N TYR A 275 -39.91 38.38 12.65
CA TYR A 275 -40.29 37.69 11.40
C TYR A 275 -39.19 36.89 10.65
N SER A 276 -39.49 35.62 10.35
CA SER A 276 -38.69 34.72 9.51
C SER A 276 -38.33 35.38 8.17
N LYS A 277 -37.10 35.86 8.07
CA LYS A 277 -36.50 36.26 6.80
C LYS A 277 -35.70 35.07 6.31
N ASP A 278 -36.09 34.54 5.15
CA ASP A 278 -35.47 33.44 4.44
C ASP A 278 -33.94 33.50 4.59
N SER A 279 -33.35 32.41 5.10
CA SER A 279 -31.91 32.25 5.23
C SER A 279 -31.26 32.49 3.87
N SER A 280 -30.68 33.67 3.66
CA SER A 280 -29.90 33.97 2.46
C SER A 280 -28.82 32.90 2.33
N ALA A 281 -28.89 32.10 1.27
CA ALA A 281 -28.00 30.97 1.04
C ALA A 281 -26.53 31.40 1.08
N ILE A 282 -25.85 31.10 2.19
CA ILE A 282 -24.44 31.46 2.40
C ILE A 282 -23.60 30.66 1.39
N LYS A 283 -22.82 31.34 0.54
CA LYS A 283 -21.76 30.66 -0.24
C LYS A 283 -20.47 30.72 0.57
N ALA A 284 -19.81 29.58 0.73
CA ALA A 284 -18.50 29.46 1.35
C ALA A 284 -17.56 28.75 0.37
N VAL A 285 -16.33 29.23 0.29
CA VAL A 285 -15.28 28.60 -0.52
C VAL A 285 -14.60 27.56 0.34
N GLY A 286 -14.75 26.29 -0.03
CA GLY A 286 -14.16 25.17 0.66
C GLY A 286 -12.85 24.70 0.02
N ASN A 287 -12.07 23.98 0.83
CA ASN A 287 -10.83 23.34 0.43
C ASN A 287 -10.80 21.90 0.94
N MET A 288 -9.71 21.16 0.70
CA MET A 288 -9.61 19.75 1.14
C MET A 288 -9.70 19.57 2.65
N LEU A 289 -9.31 20.57 3.46
CA LEU A 289 -9.43 20.50 4.92
C LEU A 289 -10.88 20.37 5.37
N HIS A 290 -11.81 21.06 4.69
CA HIS A 290 -13.24 20.96 4.98
C HIS A 290 -13.77 19.54 4.78
N LEU A 291 -13.31 18.85 3.72
CA LEU A 291 -13.70 17.46 3.47
C LEU A 291 -13.12 16.50 4.52
N ILE A 292 -11.86 16.71 4.92
CA ILE A 292 -11.21 15.90 5.96
C ILE A 292 -11.92 16.06 7.31
N VAL A 293 -12.24 17.31 7.69
CA VAL A 293 -12.96 17.60 8.94
C VAL A 293 -14.36 16.97 8.93
N GLU A 294 -15.11 17.09 7.83
CA GLU A 294 -16.40 16.40 7.71
C GLU A 294 -16.28 14.87 7.85
N ALA A 295 -15.26 14.27 7.24
CA ALA A 295 -15.00 12.84 7.33
C ALA A 295 -14.63 12.39 8.76
N CYS A 296 -13.97 13.26 9.54
CA CYS A 296 -13.63 13.02 10.93
C CYS A 296 -14.86 13.20 11.85
N ILE A 297 -15.70 14.21 11.61
CA ILE A 297 -16.97 14.42 12.34
C ILE A 297 -17.91 13.25 12.12
N ALA A 298 -18.04 12.77 10.87
CA ALA A 298 -18.92 11.64 10.54
C ALA A 298 -18.56 10.34 11.29
N ARG A 299 -17.31 10.22 11.75
CA ARG A 299 -16.80 9.05 12.49
C ARG A 299 -16.62 9.31 13.99
N ASN A 300 -17.15 10.42 14.50
CA ASN A 300 -17.03 10.84 15.90
C ASN A 300 -15.56 10.96 16.38
N LEU A 301 -14.63 11.31 15.48
CA LEU A 301 -13.24 11.56 15.84
C LEU A 301 -13.04 12.96 16.42
N ILE A 302 -13.78 13.93 15.87
CA ILE A 302 -13.82 15.33 16.31
C ILE A 302 -15.27 15.79 16.35
N ASP A 303 -15.57 16.76 17.21
CA ASP A 303 -16.90 17.32 17.33
C ASP A 303 -17.12 18.47 16.34
N THR A 304 -18.38 18.93 16.23
CA THR A 304 -18.75 20.12 15.45
C THR A 304 -18.09 21.41 15.96
N SER A 305 -17.40 21.35 17.10
CA SER A 305 -16.54 22.44 17.60
C SER A 305 -15.44 22.84 16.61
N ALA A 306 -15.05 21.95 15.69
CA ALA A 306 -14.10 22.25 14.61
C ALA A 306 -14.57 23.40 13.69
N TYR A 307 -15.88 23.61 13.55
CA TYR A 307 -16.43 24.71 12.73
C TYR A 307 -16.09 26.10 13.26
N PHE A 308 -15.68 26.21 14.53
CA PHE A 308 -15.30 27.48 15.17
C PHE A 308 -13.80 27.77 15.13
N TRP A 309 -12.99 26.93 14.46
CA TRP A 309 -11.56 27.19 14.35
C TRP A 309 -11.30 28.53 13.62
N PRO A 310 -10.33 29.34 14.09
CA PRO A 310 -10.03 30.63 13.47
C PRO A 310 -9.72 30.50 11.98
N GLY A 311 -10.41 31.26 11.14
CA GLY A 311 -10.19 31.25 9.69
C GLY A 311 -10.71 29.99 8.96
N TYR A 312 -11.44 29.11 9.64
CA TYR A 312 -11.96 27.87 9.04
C TYR A 312 -13.03 28.14 7.97
N VAL A 313 -13.95 29.08 8.20
CA VAL A 313 -14.98 29.49 7.23
C VAL A 313 -14.76 30.94 6.81
N VAL A 314 -14.70 31.20 5.50
CA VAL A 314 -14.73 32.56 4.92
C VAL A 314 -16.08 32.76 4.22
N PRO A 315 -17.02 33.54 4.79
CA PRO A 315 -18.34 33.79 4.20
C PRO A 315 -18.24 34.67 2.94
N LEU A 316 -18.96 34.30 1.88
CA LEU A 316 -19.14 35.12 0.67
C LEU A 316 -20.64 35.45 0.49
N GLU A 317 -20.98 36.73 0.29
CA GLU A 317 -22.35 37.17 0.00
C GLU A 317 -22.64 37.14 -1.51
N ALA A 318 -23.46 36.20 -1.98
CA ALA A 318 -24.18 36.28 -3.27
C ALA A 318 -25.25 35.19 -3.41
N SER A 319 -26.33 35.51 -4.13
CA SER A 319 -27.56 34.74 -4.29
C SER A 319 -27.45 33.49 -5.17
N SER A 320 -27.94 32.35 -4.68
CA SER A 320 -28.57 31.28 -5.48
C SER A 320 -29.43 30.39 -4.59
N GLN A 321 -30.56 29.90 -5.10
CA GLN A 321 -31.47 28.99 -4.40
C GLN A 321 -30.75 27.70 -3.96
N ALA A 322 -31.01 27.27 -2.72
CA ALA A 322 -30.62 25.95 -2.24
C ALA A 322 -31.49 24.91 -2.96
N GLN A 323 -30.88 24.01 -3.73
CA GLN A 323 -31.57 22.81 -4.21
C GLN A 323 -31.77 21.87 -3.01
N GLU A 324 -33.02 21.49 -2.75
CA GLU A 324 -33.34 20.42 -1.79
C GLU A 324 -32.67 19.12 -2.23
N SER A 325 -32.14 18.37 -1.25
CA SER A 325 -31.44 17.13 -1.56
C SER A 325 -32.43 16.05 -2.04
N PRO A 326 -32.14 15.30 -3.12
CA PRO A 326 -33.03 14.22 -3.55
C PRO A 326 -33.20 13.13 -2.49
N TRP A 327 -32.23 13.00 -1.57
CA TRP A 327 -32.27 12.07 -0.44
C TRP A 327 -33.28 12.49 0.64
N SER A 328 -33.40 13.78 0.94
CA SER A 328 -34.41 14.28 1.89
C SER A 328 -35.82 14.03 1.37
N SER A 329 -36.08 14.31 0.09
CA SER A 329 -37.37 14.03 -0.55
C SER A 329 -37.71 12.52 -0.55
N LEU A 330 -36.70 11.66 -0.77
CA LEU A 330 -36.87 10.21 -0.62
C LEU A 330 -37.25 9.84 0.82
N THR A 331 -36.59 10.41 1.84
CA THR A 331 -36.93 10.15 3.25
C THR A 331 -38.31 10.67 3.66
N GLU A 332 -38.79 11.74 3.03
CA GLU A 332 -40.10 12.34 3.24
C GLU A 332 -41.25 11.63 2.53
N GLY A 333 -40.95 10.72 1.59
CA GLY A 333 -41.93 9.77 1.03
C GLY A 333 -42.11 9.81 -0.49
N SER A 334 -41.30 10.57 -1.23
CA SER A 334 -41.34 10.56 -2.71
C SER A 334 -40.98 9.18 -3.30
N PRO A 335 -41.55 8.81 -4.47
CA PRO A 335 -41.30 7.51 -5.08
C PRO A 335 -39.88 7.39 -5.64
N LEU A 336 -39.20 6.27 -5.36
CA LEU A 336 -37.81 6.03 -5.73
C LEU A 336 -37.58 6.08 -7.26
N VAL A 337 -38.55 5.61 -8.04
CA VAL A 337 -38.44 5.49 -9.50
C VAL A 337 -38.30 6.87 -10.17
N GLU A 338 -38.94 7.90 -9.61
CA GLU A 338 -38.86 9.28 -10.13
C GLU A 338 -37.53 9.97 -9.78
N LEU A 339 -36.96 9.62 -8.62
CA LEU A 339 -35.72 10.22 -8.12
C LEU A 339 -34.44 9.48 -8.54
N LYS A 340 -34.57 8.31 -9.19
CA LYS A 340 -33.45 7.40 -9.46
C LYS A 340 -32.24 8.10 -10.11
N ASP A 341 -32.45 8.92 -11.14
CA ASP A 341 -31.37 9.50 -11.92
C ASP A 341 -30.62 10.59 -11.12
N ALA A 342 -31.33 11.32 -10.26
CA ALA A 342 -30.72 12.29 -9.34
C ALA A 342 -29.93 11.59 -8.22
N LEU A 343 -30.46 10.49 -7.67
CA LEU A 343 -29.81 9.69 -6.63
C LEU A 343 -28.59 8.91 -7.15
N MET A 344 -28.56 8.55 -8.44
CA MET A 344 -27.39 7.92 -9.07
C MET A 344 -26.14 8.81 -9.06
N VAL A 345 -26.33 10.14 -9.08
CA VAL A 345 -25.25 11.13 -9.20
C VAL A 345 -24.92 11.79 -7.86
N THR A 346 -25.83 11.73 -6.88
CA THR A 346 -25.67 12.34 -5.55
C THR A 346 -25.46 11.26 -4.47
N PRO A 347 -24.35 11.28 -3.71
CA PRO A 347 -24.13 10.30 -2.65
C PRO A 347 -25.07 10.54 -1.45
N ALA A 348 -25.43 9.47 -0.75
CA ALA A 348 -26.14 9.56 0.53
C ALA A 348 -25.30 10.29 1.58
N SER A 349 -25.99 11.02 2.46
CA SER A 349 -25.38 11.86 3.50
C SER A 349 -25.44 11.25 4.90
N SER A 350 -26.39 10.32 5.13
CA SER A 350 -26.56 9.65 6.42
C SER A 350 -26.82 8.14 6.30
N VAL A 351 -26.58 7.40 7.39
CA VAL A 351 -26.86 5.97 7.46
C VAL A 351 -28.38 5.68 7.40
N ALA A 352 -29.22 6.56 7.94
CA ALA A 352 -30.68 6.41 7.90
C ALA A 352 -31.24 6.47 6.46
N GLU A 353 -30.68 7.34 5.61
CA GLU A 353 -31.01 7.39 4.18
C GLU A 353 -30.67 6.07 3.47
N LEU A 354 -29.52 5.48 3.81
CA LEU A 354 -29.08 4.20 3.26
C LEU A 354 -29.95 3.03 3.74
N GLU A 355 -30.36 3.01 5.01
CA GLU A 355 -31.27 2.00 5.56
C GLU A 355 -32.64 2.05 4.88
N LYS A 356 -33.16 3.26 4.59
CA LYS A 356 -34.39 3.43 3.83
C LYS A 356 -34.23 2.86 2.42
N LEU A 357 -33.12 3.15 1.73
CA LEU A 357 -32.85 2.59 0.41
C LEU A 357 -32.67 1.05 0.43
N TYR A 358 -32.05 0.53 1.48
CA TYR A 358 -31.92 -0.91 1.69
C TYR A 358 -33.28 -1.60 1.84
N SER A 359 -34.25 -0.97 2.52
CA SER A 359 -35.61 -1.51 2.62
C SER A 359 -36.28 -1.67 1.24
N PHE A 360 -36.10 -0.71 0.32
CA PHE A 360 -36.57 -0.84 -1.06
C PHE A 360 -35.85 -1.95 -1.83
N ALA A 361 -34.55 -2.14 -1.59
CA ALA A 361 -33.78 -3.21 -2.22
C ALA A 361 -34.20 -4.62 -1.76
N VAL A 362 -34.73 -4.77 -0.55
CA VAL A 362 -35.16 -6.07 0.00
C VAL A 362 -36.64 -6.35 -0.27
N SER A 363 -37.53 -5.37 0.00
CA SER A 363 -38.98 -5.58 -0.01
C SER A 363 -39.74 -4.78 -1.08
N GLY A 364 -39.06 -3.98 -1.92
CA GLY A 364 -39.69 -3.20 -2.98
C GLY A 364 -40.16 -4.03 -4.19
N SER A 365 -40.77 -3.37 -5.16
CA SER A 365 -41.07 -3.93 -6.49
C SER A 365 -39.79 -4.23 -7.29
N GLU A 366 -39.86 -5.05 -8.34
CA GLU A 366 -38.67 -5.41 -9.15
C GLU A 366 -37.97 -4.19 -9.77
N GLU A 367 -38.73 -3.16 -10.15
CA GLU A 367 -38.17 -1.90 -10.66
C GLU A 367 -37.49 -1.08 -9.56
N GLU A 368 -38.08 -1.03 -8.36
CA GLU A 368 -37.48 -0.37 -7.19
C GLU A 368 -36.23 -1.09 -6.70
N LYS A 369 -36.24 -2.43 -6.67
CA LYS A 369 -35.06 -3.26 -6.34
C LYS A 369 -33.90 -2.98 -7.29
N LEU A 370 -34.18 -2.90 -8.60
CA LEU A 370 -33.20 -2.57 -9.61
C LEU A 370 -32.67 -1.13 -9.44
N ALA A 371 -33.56 -0.16 -9.24
CA ALA A 371 -33.18 1.24 -9.03
C ALA A 371 -32.34 1.41 -7.76
N ALA A 372 -32.75 0.83 -6.64
CA ALA A 372 -32.03 0.87 -5.37
C ALA A 372 -30.63 0.26 -5.50
N SER A 373 -30.51 -0.87 -6.20
CA SER A 373 -29.20 -1.52 -6.44
C SER A 373 -28.26 -0.65 -7.27
N LYS A 374 -28.78 0.00 -8.32
CA LYS A 374 -27.99 0.93 -9.13
C LYS A 374 -27.55 2.14 -8.30
N VAL A 375 -28.45 2.72 -7.49
CA VAL A 375 -28.15 3.91 -6.66
C VAL A 375 -27.09 3.59 -5.61
N LEU A 376 -27.19 2.43 -4.93
CA LEU A 376 -26.20 1.97 -3.96
C LEU A 376 -24.81 1.81 -4.59
N CYS A 377 -24.73 1.16 -5.75
CA CYS A 377 -23.48 0.97 -6.49
C CYS A 377 -23.02 2.21 -7.29
N GLY A 378 -23.77 3.32 -7.24
CA GLY A 378 -23.50 4.56 -7.95
C GLY A 378 -22.67 5.55 -7.14
N ALA A 379 -23.10 6.80 -7.10
CA ALA A 379 -22.38 7.87 -6.39
C ALA A 379 -22.17 7.56 -4.90
N SER A 380 -23.07 6.86 -4.22
CA SER A 380 -22.92 6.51 -2.80
C SER A 380 -21.70 5.62 -2.54
N LEU A 381 -21.44 4.61 -3.36
CA LEU A 381 -20.27 3.74 -3.23
C LEU A 381 -18.97 4.48 -3.59
N LEU A 382 -18.98 5.29 -4.65
CA LEU A 382 -17.77 5.92 -5.20
C LEU A 382 -17.39 7.24 -4.52
N ARG A 383 -18.38 8.01 -4.05
CA ARG A 383 -18.24 9.39 -3.57
C ARG A 383 -18.81 9.63 -2.17
N GLY A 384 -19.47 8.65 -1.56
CA GLY A 384 -20.04 8.74 -0.22
C GLY A 384 -19.01 8.60 0.91
N TRP A 385 -17.87 9.30 0.83
CA TRP A 385 -16.68 9.05 1.67
C TRP A 385 -16.91 9.08 3.18
N ASN A 386 -17.89 9.85 3.65
CA ASN A 386 -18.21 10.00 5.07
C ASN A 386 -18.85 8.75 5.69
N ILE A 387 -19.57 7.95 4.90
CA ILE A 387 -20.32 6.76 5.34
C ILE A 387 -20.05 5.55 4.45
N GLN A 388 -18.97 5.57 3.67
CA GLN A 388 -18.71 4.62 2.59
C GLN A 388 -18.61 3.17 3.09
N GLU A 389 -18.06 2.96 4.28
CA GLU A 389 -17.99 1.65 4.94
C GLU A 389 -19.39 1.03 5.14
N HIS A 390 -20.41 1.84 5.43
CA HIS A 390 -21.80 1.38 5.58
C HIS A 390 -22.43 1.05 4.23
N VAL A 391 -22.13 1.83 3.17
CA VAL A 391 -22.57 1.51 1.80
C VAL A 391 -21.99 0.16 1.37
N VAL A 392 -20.69 -0.04 1.60
CA VAL A 392 -20.00 -1.29 1.28
C VAL A 392 -20.61 -2.47 2.06
N GLN A 393 -20.93 -2.30 3.35
CA GLN A 393 -21.64 -3.30 4.15
C GLN A 393 -23.00 -3.67 3.55
N ILE A 394 -23.80 -2.68 3.19
CA ILE A 394 -25.13 -2.89 2.64
C ILE A 394 -25.07 -3.63 1.31
N VAL A 395 -24.14 -3.25 0.41
CA VAL A 395 -23.93 -3.93 -0.88
C VAL A 395 -23.54 -5.39 -0.66
N LEU A 396 -22.62 -5.68 0.26
CA LEU A 396 -22.24 -7.05 0.60
C LEU A 396 -23.39 -7.84 1.23
N LYS A 397 -24.18 -7.21 2.10
CA LYS A 397 -25.35 -7.83 2.71
C LYS A 397 -26.41 -8.20 1.66
N LEU A 398 -26.67 -7.31 0.70
CA LEU A 398 -27.55 -7.59 -0.43
C LEU A 398 -27.03 -8.76 -1.27
N LEU A 399 -25.74 -8.77 -1.65
CA LEU A 399 -25.16 -9.89 -2.39
C LEU A 399 -25.24 -11.21 -1.62
N SER A 400 -25.05 -11.17 -0.30
CA SER A 400 -25.14 -12.36 0.57
C SER A 400 -26.54 -12.95 0.66
N SER A 401 -27.59 -12.13 0.46
CA SER A 401 -28.98 -12.59 0.48
C SER A 401 -29.31 -13.54 -0.68
N PHE A 402 -28.47 -13.53 -1.72
CA PHE A 402 -28.56 -14.40 -2.90
C PHE A 402 -27.64 -15.64 -2.79
N LEU A 403 -27.10 -15.97 -1.62
CA LEU A 403 -26.31 -17.19 -1.44
C LEU A 403 -27.23 -18.38 -1.11
N PRO A 404 -27.04 -19.55 -1.75
CA PRO A 404 -27.86 -20.72 -1.49
C PRO A 404 -27.63 -21.23 -0.07
N LEU A 405 -28.65 -21.13 0.78
CA LEU A 405 -28.67 -21.77 2.09
C LEU A 405 -29.08 -23.25 2.01
N ASP A 406 -29.83 -23.65 0.97
CA ASP A 406 -30.22 -25.04 0.69
C ASP A 406 -30.47 -25.26 -0.83
N SER A 407 -30.16 -26.47 -1.32
CA SER A 407 -29.99 -26.85 -2.74
C SER A 407 -31.28 -27.00 -3.57
N GLY A 408 -32.28 -26.11 -3.43
CA GLY A 408 -33.61 -26.33 -4.01
C GLY A 408 -34.36 -25.14 -4.60
N SER A 409 -33.70 -24.01 -4.91
CA SER A 409 -34.42 -22.77 -5.29
C SER A 409 -33.96 -22.10 -6.59
N ASP A 410 -33.67 -22.85 -7.66
CA ASP A 410 -33.23 -22.30 -8.96
C ASP A 410 -34.17 -21.23 -9.51
N GLY A 411 -35.47 -21.32 -9.22
CA GLY A 411 -36.48 -20.34 -9.63
C GLY A 411 -36.37 -18.94 -8.97
N ARG A 412 -35.77 -18.82 -7.77
CA ARG A 412 -35.66 -17.52 -7.06
C ARG A 412 -34.59 -16.60 -7.66
N TYR A 413 -33.53 -17.19 -8.21
CA TYR A 413 -32.40 -16.45 -8.80
C TYR A 413 -32.73 -15.83 -10.15
N VAL A 414 -33.55 -16.53 -10.95
CA VAL A 414 -34.02 -16.04 -12.25
C VAL A 414 -34.94 -14.82 -12.10
N GLN A 415 -35.76 -14.78 -11.05
CA GLN A 415 -36.65 -13.64 -10.75
C GLN A 415 -35.87 -12.36 -10.44
N HIS A 416 -34.81 -12.45 -9.63
CA HIS A 416 -34.00 -11.29 -9.21
C HIS A 416 -32.79 -11.02 -10.12
N MET A 417 -32.75 -11.65 -11.30
CA MET A 417 -31.61 -11.58 -12.22
C MET A 417 -31.22 -10.14 -12.61
N PRO A 418 -32.15 -9.19 -12.89
CA PRO A 418 -31.78 -7.81 -13.21
C PRO A 418 -31.11 -7.08 -12.06
N MET A 419 -31.61 -7.29 -10.84
CA MET A 419 -31.06 -6.72 -9.61
C MET A 419 -29.64 -7.24 -9.37
N LEU A 420 -29.45 -8.56 -9.46
CA LEU A 420 -28.15 -9.20 -9.29
C LEU A 420 -27.15 -8.73 -10.35
N HIS A 421 -27.58 -8.63 -11.61
CA HIS A 421 -26.76 -8.11 -12.69
C HIS A 421 -26.27 -6.68 -12.41
N ALA A 422 -27.16 -5.80 -11.93
CA ALA A 422 -26.82 -4.42 -11.58
C ALA A 422 -25.84 -4.34 -10.40
N LEU A 423 -26.01 -5.17 -9.37
CA LEU A 423 -25.09 -5.22 -8.23
C LEU A 423 -23.70 -5.66 -8.66
N ILE A 424 -23.60 -6.78 -9.40
CA ILE A 424 -22.32 -7.31 -9.89
C ILE A 424 -21.64 -6.29 -10.79
N SER A 425 -22.35 -5.74 -11.78
CA SER A 425 -21.76 -4.74 -12.68
C SER A 425 -21.25 -3.50 -11.92
N GLY A 426 -21.99 -3.05 -10.89
CA GLY A 426 -21.60 -1.94 -10.05
C GLY A 426 -20.30 -2.17 -9.27
N ILE A 427 -20.18 -3.30 -8.57
CA ILE A 427 -18.97 -3.63 -7.77
C ILE A 427 -17.73 -3.91 -8.64
N SER A 428 -17.93 -4.16 -9.93
CA SER A 428 -16.88 -4.60 -10.84
C SER A 428 -16.20 -3.46 -11.60
N SER A 429 -16.70 -2.23 -11.44
CA SER A 429 -16.06 -1.04 -11.99
C SER A 429 -14.62 -0.88 -11.44
N VAL A 430 -13.75 -0.15 -12.16
CA VAL A 430 -12.36 -0.01 -11.75
C VAL A 430 -12.25 0.55 -10.34
N ASP A 431 -12.90 1.67 -10.05
CA ASP A 431 -12.86 2.28 -8.72
C ASP A 431 -13.51 1.41 -7.64
N ALA A 432 -14.66 0.77 -7.91
CA ALA A 432 -15.31 -0.07 -6.91
C ALA A 432 -14.45 -1.26 -6.48
N VAL A 433 -13.77 -1.94 -7.41
CA VAL A 433 -12.86 -3.05 -7.07
C VAL A 433 -11.71 -2.57 -6.19
N HIS A 434 -11.15 -1.39 -6.45
CA HIS A 434 -10.09 -0.81 -5.62
C HIS A 434 -10.60 -0.40 -4.24
N ILE A 435 -11.80 0.20 -4.17
CA ILE A 435 -12.44 0.55 -2.91
C ILE A 435 -12.64 -0.71 -2.06
N LEU A 436 -13.22 -1.77 -2.63
CA LEU A 436 -13.39 -3.06 -1.96
C LEU A 436 -12.04 -3.67 -1.52
N SER A 437 -11.00 -3.54 -2.34
CA SER A 437 -9.63 -3.93 -1.98
C SER A 437 -9.07 -3.13 -0.82
N MET A 438 -9.27 -1.82 -0.77
CA MET A 438 -8.80 -0.98 0.34
C MET A 438 -9.51 -1.32 1.66
N TYR A 439 -10.78 -1.75 1.60
CA TYR A 439 -11.48 -2.30 2.76
C TYR A 439 -11.09 -3.75 3.09
N GLY A 440 -10.24 -4.39 2.28
CA GLY A 440 -9.77 -5.77 2.51
C GLY A 440 -10.82 -6.84 2.20
N LEU A 441 -11.84 -6.53 1.40
CA LEU A 441 -13.02 -7.38 1.15
C LEU A 441 -12.88 -8.31 -0.06
N VAL A 442 -11.69 -8.36 -0.68
CA VAL A 442 -11.41 -9.20 -1.84
C VAL A 442 -11.72 -10.69 -1.57
N PRO A 443 -11.27 -11.30 -0.44
CA PRO A 443 -11.61 -12.69 -0.13
C PRO A 443 -13.13 -12.93 0.05
N GLU A 444 -13.83 -12.00 0.68
CA GLU A 444 -15.26 -12.07 0.95
C GLU A 444 -16.08 -11.97 -0.35
N VAL A 445 -15.76 -11.00 -1.20
CA VAL A 445 -16.41 -10.82 -2.52
C VAL A 445 -16.14 -12.02 -3.42
N ALA A 446 -14.91 -12.54 -3.46
CA ALA A 446 -14.58 -13.73 -4.23
C ALA A 446 -15.45 -14.93 -3.81
N ALA A 447 -15.64 -15.14 -2.50
CA ALA A 447 -16.50 -16.20 -1.99
C ALA A 447 -17.99 -16.01 -2.28
N MET A 448 -18.47 -14.77 -2.40
CA MET A 448 -19.85 -14.49 -2.80
C MET A 448 -20.09 -14.73 -4.31
N LEU A 449 -19.08 -14.45 -5.14
CA LEU A 449 -19.19 -14.62 -6.60
C LEU A 449 -19.08 -16.10 -7.05
N MET A 450 -18.38 -16.95 -6.31
CA MET A 450 -18.21 -18.37 -6.66
C MET A 450 -19.54 -19.15 -6.82
N PRO A 451 -20.48 -19.13 -5.85
CA PRO A 451 -21.79 -19.75 -6.01
C PRO A 451 -22.57 -19.20 -7.20
N LEU A 452 -22.48 -17.90 -7.46
CA LEU A 452 -23.17 -17.25 -8.59
C LEU A 452 -22.62 -17.76 -9.93
N CYS A 453 -21.29 -17.93 -10.03
CA CYS A 453 -20.66 -18.54 -11.20
C CYS A 453 -21.11 -19.99 -11.40
N GLU A 454 -21.15 -20.78 -10.32
CA GLU A 454 -21.57 -22.19 -10.37
C GLU A 454 -23.03 -22.33 -10.84
N ILE A 455 -23.95 -21.53 -10.29
CA ILE A 455 -25.38 -21.54 -10.63
C ILE A 455 -25.62 -21.01 -12.05
N PHE A 456 -25.25 -19.75 -12.33
CA PHE A 456 -25.58 -19.12 -13.62
C PHE A 456 -24.80 -19.74 -14.78
N GLY A 457 -23.60 -20.29 -14.54
CA GLY A 457 -22.88 -21.01 -15.58
C GLY A 457 -23.48 -22.37 -15.91
N SER A 458 -24.34 -22.91 -15.03
CA SER A 458 -25.03 -24.19 -15.21
C SER A 458 -26.41 -24.06 -15.87
N LEU A 459 -27.00 -22.86 -15.86
CA LEU A 459 -28.31 -22.61 -16.44
C LEU A 459 -28.22 -22.46 -17.98
N PRO A 460 -29.17 -23.03 -18.75
CA PRO A 460 -29.24 -22.78 -20.18
C PRO A 460 -29.74 -21.35 -20.46
N PRO A 461 -29.31 -20.72 -21.58
CA PRO A 461 -29.81 -19.39 -21.95
C PRO A 461 -31.29 -19.44 -22.36
N SER A 462 -32.06 -18.41 -21.98
CA SER A 462 -33.50 -18.31 -22.28
C SER A 462 -33.82 -17.70 -23.66
N ASP A 463 -32.89 -16.98 -24.29
CA ASP A 463 -33.08 -16.28 -25.57
C ASP A 463 -31.89 -16.50 -26.53
N HIS A 464 -32.18 -16.58 -27.84
CA HIS A 464 -31.19 -16.80 -28.92
C HIS A 464 -30.40 -15.54 -29.36
N ARG A 465 -30.55 -14.40 -28.66
CA ARG A 465 -29.87 -13.15 -29.04
C ARG A 465 -28.48 -13.03 -28.44
N SER A 466 -27.59 -12.34 -29.16
CA SER A 466 -26.27 -11.91 -28.68
C SER A 466 -26.36 -11.28 -27.29
N CYS A 467 -25.36 -11.54 -26.44
CA CYS A 467 -25.35 -11.06 -25.06
C CYS A 467 -25.16 -9.53 -25.02
N ASN A 468 -26.24 -8.78 -24.83
CA ASN A 468 -26.14 -7.35 -24.53
C ASN A 468 -25.95 -7.17 -23.02
N PHE A 469 -24.78 -6.68 -22.57
CA PHE A 469 -24.53 -6.39 -21.14
C PHE A 469 -25.50 -5.36 -20.54
N GLU A 470 -26.20 -4.57 -21.34
CA GLU A 470 -27.22 -3.64 -20.81
C GLU A 470 -28.49 -4.35 -20.32
N LYS A 471 -28.76 -5.56 -20.80
CA LYS A 471 -29.96 -6.34 -20.44
C LYS A 471 -29.54 -7.61 -19.70
N ALA A 472 -30.14 -7.80 -18.53
CA ALA A 472 -29.89 -8.99 -17.73
C ALA A 472 -30.34 -10.25 -18.49
N SER A 473 -29.39 -11.15 -18.68
CA SER A 473 -29.51 -12.50 -19.23
C SER A 473 -28.61 -13.45 -18.43
N VAL A 474 -28.87 -14.76 -18.52
CA VAL A 474 -28.05 -15.79 -17.83
C VAL A 474 -26.57 -15.62 -18.15
N TYR A 475 -26.21 -15.43 -19.42
CA TYR A 475 -24.83 -15.21 -19.85
C TYR A 475 -24.24 -13.88 -19.39
N SER A 476 -25.02 -12.80 -19.34
CA SER A 476 -24.52 -11.51 -18.84
C SER A 476 -24.20 -11.56 -17.34
N VAL A 477 -25.04 -12.24 -16.54
CA VAL A 477 -24.83 -12.40 -15.10
C VAL A 477 -23.66 -13.33 -14.84
N PHE A 478 -23.61 -14.48 -15.52
CA PHE A 478 -22.46 -15.39 -15.43
C PHE A 478 -21.17 -14.69 -15.84
N SER A 479 -21.14 -14.03 -17.00
CA SER A 479 -19.93 -13.37 -17.49
C SER A 479 -19.49 -12.24 -16.58
N SER A 480 -20.43 -11.42 -16.10
CA SER A 480 -20.12 -10.38 -15.12
C SER A 480 -19.56 -10.97 -13.84
N ALA A 481 -20.21 -11.99 -13.26
CA ALA A 481 -19.72 -12.63 -12.03
C ALA A 481 -18.34 -13.26 -12.21
N PHE A 482 -18.16 -14.02 -13.29
CA PHE A 482 -16.94 -14.77 -13.57
C PHE A 482 -15.76 -13.86 -13.90
N LEU A 483 -15.94 -12.87 -14.77
CA LEU A 483 -14.87 -11.92 -15.10
C LEU A 483 -14.49 -11.06 -13.88
N SER A 484 -15.47 -10.69 -13.07
CA SER A 484 -15.21 -9.96 -11.82
C SER A 484 -14.43 -10.81 -10.83
N LEU A 485 -14.81 -12.08 -10.69
CA LEU A 485 -14.13 -13.06 -9.86
C LEU A 485 -12.67 -13.25 -10.31
N LEU A 486 -12.44 -13.40 -11.61
CA LEU A 486 -11.11 -13.51 -12.19
C LEU A 486 -10.28 -12.23 -12.07
N ARG A 487 -10.89 -11.07 -11.88
CA ARG A 487 -10.17 -9.82 -11.59
C ARG A 487 -9.66 -9.76 -10.16
N LEU A 488 -10.27 -10.51 -9.23
CA LEU A 488 -9.89 -10.53 -7.81
C LEU A 488 -8.62 -11.35 -7.53
N TRP A 489 -8.20 -12.21 -8.46
CA TRP A 489 -6.98 -13.02 -8.34
C TRP A 489 -6.21 -13.12 -9.66
N LYS A 490 -4.92 -13.46 -9.61
CA LYS A 490 -4.11 -13.64 -10.83
C LYS A 490 -4.32 -15.03 -11.43
N PHE A 491 -5.36 -15.18 -12.27
CA PHE A 491 -5.78 -16.48 -12.80
C PHE A 491 -4.92 -17.00 -13.97
N HIS A 492 -4.31 -16.09 -14.72
CA HIS A 492 -3.48 -16.36 -15.87
C HIS A 492 -2.03 -16.16 -15.43
N ARG A 493 -1.33 -17.26 -15.12
CA ARG A 493 0.09 -17.21 -14.79
C ARG A 493 0.90 -17.94 -15.85
N PRO A 494 1.90 -17.31 -16.45
CA PRO A 494 2.80 -18.00 -17.35
C PRO A 494 3.59 -19.10 -16.60
N PRO A 495 3.89 -20.25 -17.24
CA PRO A 495 4.64 -21.37 -16.64
C PRO A 495 6.04 -21.01 -16.13
N ILE A 496 6.68 -19.94 -16.60
CA ILE A 496 8.00 -19.48 -16.12
C ILE A 496 7.91 -18.93 -14.69
N GLU A 497 6.87 -18.14 -14.37
CA GLU A 497 6.62 -17.68 -12.98
C GLU A 497 6.29 -18.87 -12.07
N ASN A 498 5.59 -19.89 -12.59
CA ASN A 498 5.36 -21.15 -11.87
C ASN A 498 6.64 -22.00 -11.72
N ALA A 499 7.59 -21.94 -12.66
CA ALA A 499 8.86 -22.66 -12.61
C ALA A 499 9.85 -22.00 -11.63
N LEU A 500 9.89 -20.67 -11.57
CA LEU A 500 10.61 -19.91 -10.54
C LEU A 500 9.99 -20.17 -9.15
N SER A 501 8.66 -20.27 -9.06
CA SER A 501 7.96 -20.67 -7.83
C SER A 501 8.17 -22.15 -7.45
N ARG A 502 8.50 -23.04 -8.40
CA ARG A 502 8.70 -24.49 -8.17
C ARG A 502 10.02 -24.83 -7.46
N HIS A 503 10.99 -23.93 -7.41
CA HIS A 503 12.27 -24.13 -6.70
C HIS A 503 12.16 -24.03 -5.16
N GLY A 504 11.01 -24.39 -4.58
CA GLY A 504 10.85 -24.62 -3.14
C GLY A 504 10.40 -23.42 -2.30
N VAL A 505 10.11 -22.27 -2.90
CA VAL A 505 9.56 -21.11 -2.17
C VAL A 505 8.05 -21.08 -2.39
N PHE A 506 7.30 -21.78 -1.53
CA PHE A 506 5.83 -21.68 -1.49
C PHE A 506 5.42 -20.20 -1.33
N VAL A 507 4.87 -19.63 -2.40
CA VAL A 507 4.41 -18.24 -2.48
C VAL A 507 3.10 -18.11 -1.71
N ARG A 508 3.18 -17.84 -0.40
CA ARG A 508 2.01 -17.59 0.45
C ARG A 508 1.52 -16.12 0.39
N SER A 509 2.11 -15.29 -0.47
CA SER A 509 1.87 -13.84 -0.53
C SER A 509 1.20 -13.36 -1.82
N GLU A 510 0.89 -14.24 -2.76
CA GLU A 510 0.25 -13.86 -4.02
C GLU A 510 -1.17 -14.41 -4.11
N LEU A 511 -2.09 -13.57 -4.59
CA LEU A 511 -3.52 -13.84 -4.71
C LEU A 511 -3.79 -15.00 -5.68
N SER A 512 -3.84 -16.23 -5.15
CA SER A 512 -4.48 -17.39 -5.78
C SER A 512 -5.88 -17.59 -5.21
N LEU A 513 -6.72 -18.33 -5.91
CA LEU A 513 -8.05 -18.72 -5.41
C LEU A 513 -7.94 -19.46 -4.06
N ASP A 514 -7.00 -20.40 -3.94
CA ASP A 514 -6.77 -21.14 -2.69
C ASP A 514 -6.31 -20.22 -1.55
N PHE A 515 -5.47 -19.24 -1.84
CA PHE A 515 -5.01 -18.27 -0.85
C PHE A 515 -6.15 -17.37 -0.36
N LEU A 516 -7.02 -16.91 -1.27
CA LEU A 516 -8.20 -16.11 -0.92
C LEU A 516 -9.16 -16.89 -0.02
N LEU A 517 -9.44 -18.14 -0.36
CA LEU A 517 -10.28 -19.03 0.46
C LEU A 517 -9.67 -19.31 1.83
N LEU A 518 -8.37 -19.60 1.88
CA LEU A 518 -7.64 -19.78 3.13
C LEU A 518 -7.74 -18.53 4.01
N LEU A 519 -7.54 -17.35 3.42
CA LEU A 519 -7.60 -16.09 4.15
C LEU A 519 -9.01 -15.84 4.70
N ARG A 520 -10.05 -15.98 3.88
CA ARG A 520 -11.45 -15.84 4.31
C ARG A 520 -11.77 -16.79 5.47
N ASN A 521 -11.43 -18.06 5.33
CA ASN A 521 -11.73 -19.08 6.34
C ASN A 521 -10.94 -18.85 7.64
N SER A 522 -9.71 -18.33 7.54
CA SER A 522 -8.92 -17.95 8.72
C SER A 522 -9.52 -16.75 9.46
N ARG A 523 -10.04 -15.74 8.74
CA ARG A 523 -10.72 -14.59 9.32
C ARG A 523 -12.01 -14.97 10.01
N SER A 524 -12.80 -15.87 9.42
CA SER A 524 -14.04 -16.34 10.06
C SER A 524 -13.74 -17.16 11.32
N ALA A 525 -12.72 -18.03 11.29
CA ALA A 525 -12.28 -18.77 12.47
C ALA A 525 -11.79 -17.84 13.60
N LEU A 526 -11.07 -16.77 13.25
CA LEU A 526 -10.52 -15.81 14.22
C LEU A 526 -11.61 -14.94 14.87
N LYS A 527 -12.65 -14.56 14.12
CA LYS A 527 -13.85 -13.90 14.67
C LYS A 527 -14.61 -14.81 15.65
N ASN A 528 -14.62 -16.12 15.41
CA ASN A 528 -15.27 -17.10 16.30
C ASN A 528 -14.45 -17.39 17.57
N LEU A 529 -13.12 -17.27 17.52
CA LEU A 529 -12.23 -17.49 18.67
C LEU A 529 -12.13 -16.27 19.61
N SER A 530 -12.35 -15.07 19.08
CA SER A 530 -12.19 -13.82 19.82
C SER A 530 -13.54 -13.21 20.21
N ASN A 531 -14.06 -13.58 21.39
CA ASN A 531 -15.14 -12.82 22.06
C ASN A 531 -14.77 -11.33 22.33
N VAL A 532 -13.53 -10.94 22.04
CA VAL A 532 -12.92 -9.62 22.29
C VAL A 532 -12.95 -8.72 21.04
N SER A 533 -13.17 -9.24 19.83
CA SER A 533 -13.14 -8.45 18.59
C SER A 533 -14.48 -7.79 18.27
N LYS A 534 -14.91 -6.83 19.10
CA LYS A 534 -15.96 -5.85 18.75
C LYS A 534 -15.42 -4.73 17.82
N SER A 535 -14.18 -4.83 17.35
CA SER A 535 -13.48 -3.77 16.61
C SER A 535 -13.45 -3.95 15.09
N SER A 536 -13.90 -5.09 14.53
CA SER A 536 -13.94 -5.20 13.07
C SER A 536 -15.02 -4.28 12.49
N ILE A 537 -14.59 -3.30 11.70
CA ILE A 537 -15.44 -2.30 11.03
C ILE A 537 -16.65 -2.96 10.34
N PHE A 538 -16.52 -4.21 9.87
CA PHE A 538 -17.59 -4.99 9.23
C PHE A 538 -18.09 -6.15 10.11
N GLN A 539 -19.27 -5.98 10.71
CA GLN A 539 -20.07 -7.09 11.26
C GLN A 539 -20.87 -7.73 10.13
N LEU A 540 -20.30 -8.73 9.46
CA LEU A 540 -20.98 -9.52 8.44
C LEU A 540 -21.82 -10.62 9.10
N ASP A 541 -22.98 -10.94 8.51
CA ASP A 541 -23.95 -11.89 9.05
C ASP A 541 -23.34 -13.28 9.37
N PRO A 542 -23.84 -14.00 10.38
CA PRO A 542 -23.30 -15.30 10.80
C PRO A 542 -23.30 -16.36 9.68
N SER A 543 -24.22 -16.26 8.72
CA SER A 543 -24.29 -17.15 7.55
C SER A 543 -23.03 -17.10 6.67
N LEU A 544 -22.33 -15.96 6.66
CA LEU A 544 -21.09 -15.75 5.91
C LEU A 544 -19.85 -16.33 6.60
N GLN A 545 -19.98 -16.83 7.83
CA GLN A 545 -18.88 -17.35 8.65
C GLN A 545 -18.58 -18.84 8.38
N LYS A 546 -19.42 -19.54 7.62
CA LYS A 546 -19.16 -20.93 7.22
C LYS A 546 -17.90 -21.00 6.34
N PRO A 547 -16.99 -21.96 6.60
CA PRO A 547 -15.81 -22.15 5.77
C PRO A 547 -16.25 -22.56 4.36
N VAL A 548 -15.68 -21.90 3.35
CA VAL A 548 -15.95 -22.21 1.93
C VAL A 548 -14.73 -22.87 1.35
N TYR A 549 -14.94 -23.98 0.65
CA TYR A 549 -13.90 -24.73 -0.04
C TYR A 549 -14.21 -24.77 -1.53
N ILE A 550 -13.17 -24.80 -2.36
CA ILE A 550 -13.34 -24.93 -3.82
C ILE A 550 -14.07 -26.23 -4.20
N ASP A 551 -13.98 -27.26 -3.35
CA ASP A 551 -14.66 -28.54 -3.50
C ASP A 551 -16.19 -28.42 -3.52
N SER A 552 -16.75 -27.33 -2.98
CA SER A 552 -18.18 -27.04 -3.03
C SER A 552 -18.68 -26.60 -4.41
N PHE A 553 -17.77 -26.28 -5.35
CA PHE A 553 -18.09 -25.76 -6.68
C PHE A 553 -17.43 -26.63 -7.76
N PRO A 554 -17.99 -27.80 -8.08
CA PRO A 554 -17.33 -28.79 -8.93
C PRO A 554 -17.05 -28.31 -10.35
N LYS A 555 -17.91 -27.47 -10.97
CA LYS A 555 -17.67 -26.97 -12.34
C LYS A 555 -16.60 -25.88 -12.36
N LEU A 556 -16.66 -24.91 -11.43
CA LEU A 556 -15.59 -23.93 -11.27
C LEU A 556 -14.25 -24.61 -10.98
N ARG A 557 -14.24 -25.62 -10.11
CA ARG A 557 -13.06 -26.44 -9.81
C ARG A 557 -12.52 -27.12 -11.07
N ALA A 558 -13.38 -27.78 -11.84
CA ALA A 558 -12.99 -28.47 -13.07
C ALA A 558 -12.34 -27.50 -14.07
N TRP A 559 -12.96 -26.33 -14.29
CA TRP A 559 -12.40 -25.29 -15.15
C TRP A 559 -11.05 -24.78 -14.61
N TYR A 560 -10.94 -24.54 -13.30
CA TYR A 560 -9.70 -24.06 -12.66
C TYR A 560 -8.53 -25.04 -12.88
N PHE A 561 -8.76 -26.33 -12.65
CA PHE A 561 -7.74 -27.37 -12.89
C PHE A 561 -7.42 -27.54 -14.38
N GLN A 562 -8.42 -27.48 -15.27
CA GLN A 562 -8.19 -27.49 -16.71
C GLN A 562 -7.31 -26.30 -17.13
N ASN A 563 -7.61 -25.10 -16.63
CA ASN A 563 -6.84 -23.90 -16.91
C ASN A 563 -5.39 -24.04 -16.40
N GLN A 564 -5.18 -24.54 -15.18
CA GLN A 564 -3.83 -24.83 -14.67
C GLN A 564 -3.08 -25.87 -15.51
N ALA A 565 -3.76 -26.92 -15.97
CA ALA A 565 -3.17 -27.93 -16.85
C ALA A 565 -2.79 -27.31 -18.21
N CYS A 566 -3.67 -26.52 -18.80
CA CYS A 566 -3.43 -25.77 -20.04
C CYS A 566 -2.28 -24.77 -19.91
N ILE A 567 -2.01 -24.24 -18.72
CA ILE A 567 -0.84 -23.39 -18.43
C ILE A 567 0.44 -24.23 -18.32
N ALA A 568 0.36 -25.38 -17.64
CA ALA A 568 1.52 -26.21 -17.34
C ALA A 568 2.03 -27.03 -18.54
N SER A 569 1.15 -27.46 -19.45
CA SER A 569 1.48 -28.31 -20.60
C SER A 569 0.64 -27.99 -21.83
N THR A 570 1.13 -28.34 -23.01
CA THR A 570 0.34 -28.32 -24.25
C THR A 570 -0.89 -29.23 -24.10
N LEU A 571 -1.97 -28.90 -24.81
CA LEU A 571 -3.18 -29.72 -24.81
C LEU A 571 -2.83 -31.13 -25.30
N SER A 572 -2.94 -32.12 -24.41
CA SER A 572 -2.80 -33.52 -24.79
C SER A 572 -3.99 -33.94 -25.66
N THR A 573 -3.70 -34.53 -26.83
CA THR A 573 -4.71 -35.17 -27.70
C THR A 573 -5.42 -36.35 -27.03
N VAL A 574 -5.02 -36.74 -25.81
CA VAL A 574 -5.58 -37.85 -25.01
C VAL A 574 -6.64 -37.36 -24.00
N TYR A 575 -7.17 -36.14 -24.12
CA TYR A 575 -8.37 -35.72 -23.38
C TYR A 575 -9.63 -36.28 -24.04
N ASN A 576 -9.93 -37.56 -23.79
CA ASN A 576 -11.08 -38.29 -24.34
C ASN A 576 -12.41 -37.93 -23.64
N ARG A 577 -12.90 -36.70 -23.81
CA ARG A 577 -14.32 -36.37 -23.57
C ARG A 577 -15.02 -36.06 -24.90
N PRO A 578 -15.77 -37.01 -25.50
CA PRO A 578 -16.38 -36.83 -26.81
C PRO A 578 -17.38 -35.66 -26.85
N ASN A 579 -18.04 -35.34 -25.74
CA ASN A 579 -18.98 -34.22 -25.64
C ASN A 579 -18.29 -32.85 -25.80
N VAL A 580 -17.11 -32.66 -25.20
CA VAL A 580 -16.37 -31.38 -25.28
C VAL A 580 -15.88 -31.14 -26.70
N LEU A 581 -15.40 -32.18 -27.37
CA LEU A 581 -14.99 -32.10 -28.78
C LEU A 581 -16.19 -31.83 -29.71
N HIS A 582 -17.37 -32.35 -29.39
CA HIS A 582 -18.59 -32.03 -30.13
C HIS A 582 -18.96 -30.55 -30.01
N VAL A 583 -18.93 -29.98 -28.79
CA VAL A 583 -19.16 -28.54 -28.56
C VAL A 583 -18.11 -27.69 -29.28
N ALA A 584 -16.82 -28.05 -29.17
CA ALA A 584 -15.74 -27.37 -29.88
C ALA A 584 -15.95 -27.39 -31.40
N ASN A 585 -16.36 -28.52 -31.98
CA ASN A 585 -16.65 -28.63 -33.40
C ASN A 585 -17.84 -27.76 -33.83
N ASN A 586 -18.88 -27.62 -32.99
CA ASN A 586 -20.01 -26.74 -33.28
C ASN A 586 -19.58 -25.26 -33.26
N ILE A 587 -18.74 -24.85 -32.30
CA ILE A 587 -18.16 -23.50 -32.25
C ILE A 587 -17.27 -23.25 -33.48
N LEU A 588 -16.41 -24.21 -33.83
CA LEU A 588 -15.54 -24.14 -35.01
C LEU A 588 -16.35 -24.00 -36.30
N LYS A 589 -17.47 -24.72 -36.44
CA LYS A 589 -18.38 -24.56 -37.58
C LYS A 589 -18.88 -23.11 -37.67
N ILE A 590 -19.29 -22.50 -36.57
CA ILE A 590 -19.76 -21.10 -36.56
C ILE A 590 -18.63 -20.13 -36.95
N ILE A 591 -17.43 -20.31 -36.39
CA ILE A 591 -16.25 -19.48 -36.69
C ILE A 591 -15.82 -19.63 -38.16
N CYS A 592 -15.83 -20.86 -38.70
CA CYS A 592 -15.32 -21.16 -40.04
C CYS A 592 -16.37 -21.04 -41.17
N HIS A 593 -17.68 -21.11 -40.89
CA HIS A 593 -18.73 -21.05 -41.93
C HIS A 593 -18.92 -19.68 -42.59
N LYS A 594 -18.28 -18.62 -42.07
CA LYS A 594 -18.21 -17.33 -42.75
C LYS A 594 -17.20 -17.30 -43.92
N VAL A 595 -16.51 -18.41 -44.20
CA VAL A 595 -15.71 -18.58 -45.43
C VAL A 595 -16.67 -18.88 -46.59
N PRO A 596 -16.77 -18.05 -47.65
CA PRO A 596 -17.50 -18.44 -48.85
C PRO A 596 -16.87 -19.73 -49.40
N LYS A 597 -17.68 -20.76 -49.61
CA LYS A 597 -17.28 -22.00 -50.29
C LYS A 597 -16.91 -21.69 -51.75
N ASP A 598 -15.74 -21.14 -52.01
CA ASP A 598 -15.12 -21.14 -53.33
C ASP A 598 -13.64 -21.48 -53.18
N GLY A 599 -13.30 -22.72 -53.53
CA GLY A 599 -11.94 -23.22 -53.44
C GLY A 599 -11.84 -24.74 -53.51
N ILE A 600 -12.57 -25.40 -54.43
CA ILE A 600 -12.24 -26.76 -54.82
C ILE A 600 -11.12 -26.67 -55.87
N LEU A 601 -9.95 -27.19 -55.53
CA LEU A 601 -8.88 -27.49 -56.48
C LEU A 601 -9.39 -28.60 -57.44
N SER A 602 -9.71 -28.25 -58.68
CA SER A 602 -9.82 -29.24 -59.77
C SER A 602 -8.60 -29.16 -60.68
N VAL A 603 -7.81 -30.22 -60.65
CA VAL A 603 -6.74 -30.50 -61.61
C VAL A 603 -7.35 -30.88 -62.97
N ASN A 604 -6.68 -30.44 -64.04
CA ASN A 604 -6.60 -31.00 -65.40
C ASN A 604 -7.37 -30.36 -66.57
N PRO A 605 -6.91 -30.55 -67.85
CA PRO A 605 -6.33 -29.45 -68.63
C PRO A 605 -7.02 -29.19 -69.99
N GLN A 606 -6.63 -28.08 -70.61
CA GLN A 606 -6.81 -27.70 -72.02
C GLN A 606 -8.22 -27.40 -72.57
N SER A 607 -8.26 -26.22 -73.22
CA SER A 607 -8.97 -25.88 -74.46
C SER A 607 -10.43 -25.37 -74.42
N THR A 608 -10.53 -24.09 -74.80
CA THR A 608 -11.52 -23.44 -75.70
C THR A 608 -13.03 -23.61 -75.54
N SER A 609 -13.66 -22.44 -75.50
CA SER A 609 -14.92 -22.02 -76.18
C SER A 609 -16.28 -22.25 -75.52
N ASN A 610 -16.90 -21.10 -75.25
CA ASN A 610 -18.28 -20.67 -75.56
C ASN A 610 -19.53 -21.43 -75.04
N SER A 611 -20.31 -20.62 -74.31
CA SER A 611 -21.77 -20.41 -74.38
C SER A 611 -22.76 -21.40 -73.73
N SER A 612 -23.47 -20.84 -72.75
CA SER A 612 -24.94 -20.70 -72.63
C SER A 612 -25.79 -21.74 -71.86
N MET A 613 -26.64 -21.14 -71.02
CA MET A 613 -28.03 -21.48 -70.62
C MET A 613 -28.33 -22.54 -69.54
N GLY A 614 -29.15 -22.09 -68.58
CA GLY A 614 -30.03 -22.89 -67.70
C GLY A 614 -29.34 -23.52 -66.50
N SER A 615 -29.85 -23.53 -65.28
CA SER A 615 -31.21 -23.39 -64.77
C SER A 615 -31.15 -23.27 -63.24
N SER A 616 -32.07 -22.49 -62.64
CA SER A 616 -32.20 -22.36 -61.19
C SER A 616 -32.72 -23.67 -60.56
N PRO A 617 -32.22 -24.10 -59.38
CA PRO A 617 -32.85 -25.17 -58.62
C PRO A 617 -34.00 -24.64 -57.74
N PRO A 618 -34.91 -25.53 -57.28
CA PRO A 618 -36.22 -25.16 -56.72
C PRO A 618 -36.15 -24.80 -55.22
N PRO A 619 -37.14 -24.06 -54.69
CA PRO A 619 -37.18 -23.63 -53.30
C PRO A 619 -37.67 -24.77 -52.40
N GLY A 620 -36.85 -25.20 -51.44
CA GLY A 620 -37.26 -26.25 -50.50
C GLY A 620 -36.16 -26.96 -49.74
N VAL A 621 -35.20 -26.23 -49.17
CA VAL A 621 -34.39 -26.69 -48.03
C VAL A 621 -34.19 -25.44 -47.16
N PRO A 622 -34.49 -25.45 -45.85
CA PRO A 622 -34.08 -24.33 -45.00
C PRO A 622 -32.55 -24.30 -45.06
N GLU A 623 -31.97 -23.20 -45.52
CA GLU A 623 -30.58 -22.90 -45.18
C GLU A 623 -30.51 -22.95 -43.66
N ASP A 624 -29.81 -23.94 -43.10
CA ASP A 624 -29.50 -24.03 -41.68
C ASP A 624 -28.74 -22.75 -41.29
N MET A 625 -29.47 -21.72 -40.87
CA MET A 625 -28.87 -20.56 -40.21
C MET A 625 -28.20 -21.11 -38.96
N CYS A 626 -26.86 -21.12 -38.96
CA CYS A 626 -26.06 -21.56 -37.81
C CYS A 626 -26.35 -20.67 -36.60
N GLN A 627 -27.33 -21.06 -35.80
CA GLN A 627 -27.62 -20.44 -34.51
C GLN A 627 -26.61 -20.94 -33.48
N TRP A 628 -26.16 -20.04 -32.60
CA TRP A 628 -25.29 -20.42 -31.49
C TRP A 628 -25.99 -21.46 -30.60
N PRO A 629 -25.28 -22.49 -30.13
CA PRO A 629 -25.89 -23.56 -29.36
C PRO A 629 -26.38 -23.07 -27.99
N THR A 630 -27.56 -23.52 -27.57
CA THR A 630 -28.14 -23.24 -26.23
C THR A 630 -27.51 -24.16 -25.18
N LEU A 631 -26.24 -23.91 -24.87
CA LEU A 631 -25.46 -24.70 -23.91
C LEU A 631 -25.21 -23.92 -22.61
N PRO A 632 -25.04 -24.60 -21.47
CA PRO A 632 -24.49 -23.98 -20.28
C PRO A 632 -23.14 -23.29 -20.55
N ALA A 633 -22.88 -22.16 -19.90
CA ALA A 633 -21.66 -21.40 -20.14
C ALA A 633 -20.39 -22.19 -19.77
N TRP A 634 -20.46 -23.06 -18.76
CA TRP A 634 -19.34 -23.94 -18.38
C TRP A 634 -18.92 -24.90 -19.50
N ASP A 635 -19.88 -25.45 -20.24
CA ASP A 635 -19.61 -26.39 -21.34
C ASP A 635 -18.92 -25.68 -22.51
N VAL A 636 -19.30 -24.42 -22.76
CA VAL A 636 -18.63 -23.55 -23.74
C VAL A 636 -17.19 -23.27 -23.27
N LEU A 637 -16.97 -22.88 -22.01
CA LEU A 637 -15.64 -22.60 -21.48
C LEU A 637 -14.70 -23.81 -21.49
N GLU A 638 -15.19 -25.02 -21.21
CA GLU A 638 -14.41 -26.28 -21.27
C GLU A 638 -13.92 -26.57 -22.70
N ALA A 639 -14.69 -26.16 -23.72
CA ALA A 639 -14.38 -26.39 -25.13
C ALA A 639 -13.41 -25.34 -25.75
N ILE A 640 -13.31 -24.14 -25.20
CA ILE A 640 -12.54 -23.02 -25.79
C ILE A 640 -11.06 -23.38 -26.07
N PRO A 641 -10.28 -23.99 -25.16
CA PRO A 641 -8.87 -24.29 -25.44
C PRO A 641 -8.68 -25.14 -26.71
N PHE A 642 -9.58 -26.10 -26.96
CA PHE A 642 -9.56 -26.94 -28.16
C PHE A 642 -9.92 -26.15 -29.42
N VAL A 643 -10.88 -25.23 -29.33
CA VAL A 643 -11.22 -24.31 -30.41
C VAL A 643 -10.00 -23.44 -30.74
N LEU A 644 -9.36 -22.84 -29.74
CA LEU A 644 -8.22 -21.95 -29.94
C LEU A 644 -7.03 -22.66 -30.58
N GLU A 645 -6.71 -23.87 -30.15
CA GLU A 645 -5.65 -24.67 -30.76
C GLU A 645 -5.93 -24.94 -32.24
N ALA A 646 -7.16 -25.34 -32.58
CA ALA A 646 -7.56 -25.62 -33.95
C ALA A 646 -7.54 -24.36 -34.84
N VAL A 647 -8.06 -23.23 -34.35
CA VAL A 647 -8.14 -21.98 -35.12
C VAL A 647 -6.74 -21.35 -35.28
N LEU A 648 -5.89 -21.35 -34.24
CA LEU A 648 -4.49 -20.90 -34.36
C LEU A 648 -3.72 -21.79 -35.33
N THR A 649 -3.89 -23.12 -35.25
CA THR A 649 -3.23 -24.07 -36.17
C THR A 649 -3.69 -23.84 -37.61
N ALA A 650 -4.99 -23.66 -37.85
CA ALA A 650 -5.54 -23.38 -39.16
C ALA A 650 -5.00 -22.07 -39.73
N CYS A 651 -4.91 -21.01 -38.92
CA CYS A 651 -4.34 -19.73 -39.31
C CYS A 651 -2.84 -19.84 -39.62
N ALA A 652 -2.06 -20.54 -38.79
CA ALA A 652 -0.63 -20.77 -39.01
C ALA A 652 -0.33 -21.54 -40.31
N HIS A 653 -1.24 -22.41 -40.75
CA HIS A 653 -1.14 -23.15 -42.01
C HIS A 653 -1.83 -22.44 -43.19
N GLY A 654 -2.35 -21.22 -43.01
CA GLY A 654 -3.02 -20.45 -44.05
C GLY A 654 -4.38 -21.00 -44.50
N ARG A 655 -4.99 -21.91 -43.74
CA ARG A 655 -6.35 -22.46 -44.01
C ARG A 655 -7.47 -21.53 -43.55
N LEU A 656 -7.16 -20.62 -42.63
CA LEU A 656 -8.06 -19.60 -42.11
C LEU A 656 -7.39 -18.24 -42.24
N SER A 657 -8.09 -17.24 -42.79
CA SER A 657 -7.54 -15.89 -42.89
C SER A 657 -7.43 -15.25 -41.49
N SER A 658 -6.48 -14.33 -41.32
CA SER A 658 -6.34 -13.57 -40.07
C SER A 658 -7.61 -12.78 -39.74
N ARG A 659 -8.30 -12.25 -40.76
CA ARG A 659 -9.57 -11.52 -40.58
C ARG A 659 -10.66 -12.43 -40.03
N ASP A 660 -10.80 -13.63 -40.57
CA ASP A 660 -11.81 -14.61 -40.14
C ASP A 660 -11.53 -15.15 -38.74
N LEU A 661 -10.26 -15.32 -38.38
CA LEU A 661 -9.83 -15.63 -37.01
C LEU A 661 -10.30 -14.53 -36.04
N ILE A 662 -10.02 -13.26 -36.34
CA ILE A 662 -10.37 -12.16 -35.43
C ILE A 662 -11.88 -11.94 -35.35
N THR A 663 -12.61 -12.03 -36.46
CA THR A 663 -14.08 -11.93 -36.44
C THR A 663 -14.69 -13.10 -35.68
N GLY A 664 -14.18 -14.32 -35.85
CA GLY A 664 -14.65 -15.49 -35.10
C GLY A 664 -14.40 -15.38 -33.58
N LEU A 665 -13.22 -14.91 -33.17
CA LEU A 665 -12.93 -14.66 -31.75
C LEU A 665 -13.79 -13.52 -31.18
N ARG A 666 -14.05 -12.48 -31.98
CA ARG A 666 -14.95 -11.41 -31.58
C ARG A 666 -16.39 -11.90 -31.44
N ASP A 667 -16.89 -12.67 -32.39
CA ASP A 667 -18.24 -13.23 -32.33
C ASP A 667 -18.39 -14.14 -31.09
N LEU A 668 -17.35 -14.90 -30.73
CA LEU A 668 -17.32 -15.68 -29.49
C LEU A 668 -17.34 -14.81 -28.23
N ALA A 669 -16.61 -13.70 -28.22
CA ALA A 669 -16.62 -12.74 -27.11
C ALA A 669 -17.96 -11.99 -26.98
N ASP A 670 -18.60 -11.65 -28.11
CA ASP A 670 -19.92 -11.01 -28.16
C ASP A 670 -21.03 -12.01 -27.76
N PHE A 671 -20.85 -13.31 -28.03
CA PHE A 671 -21.75 -14.38 -27.59
C PHE A 671 -21.62 -14.68 -26.10
N LEU A 672 -20.40 -14.97 -25.62
CA LEU A 672 -20.09 -15.27 -24.24
C LEU A 672 -18.84 -14.49 -23.81
N PRO A 673 -18.99 -13.31 -23.19
CA PRO A 673 -17.87 -12.47 -22.78
C PRO A 673 -16.89 -13.15 -21.82
N ALA A 674 -17.36 -14.10 -21.00
CA ALA A 674 -16.51 -14.95 -20.16
C ALA A 674 -15.42 -15.71 -20.93
N SER A 675 -15.63 -15.97 -22.23
CA SER A 675 -14.67 -16.66 -23.11
C SER A 675 -13.32 -15.96 -23.20
N LEU A 676 -13.30 -14.63 -23.06
CA LEU A 676 -12.08 -13.81 -23.14
C LEU A 676 -11.05 -14.21 -22.10
N ALA A 677 -11.48 -14.66 -20.91
CA ALA A 677 -10.57 -15.16 -19.89
C ALA A 677 -9.84 -16.43 -20.35
N ALA A 678 -10.56 -17.39 -20.94
CA ALA A 678 -9.97 -18.60 -21.47
C ALA A 678 -9.05 -18.31 -22.67
N ILE A 679 -9.41 -17.35 -23.53
CA ILE A 679 -8.57 -16.88 -24.64
C ILE A 679 -7.25 -16.29 -24.13
N VAL A 680 -7.33 -15.33 -23.20
CA VAL A 680 -6.15 -14.68 -22.62
C VAL A 680 -5.23 -15.70 -21.93
N SER A 681 -5.81 -16.60 -21.12
CA SER A 681 -5.03 -17.62 -20.40
C SER A 681 -4.34 -18.59 -21.35
N TYR A 682 -5.07 -19.10 -22.36
CA TYR A 682 -4.52 -20.04 -23.34
C TYR A 682 -3.41 -19.39 -24.17
N PHE A 683 -3.65 -18.19 -24.71
CA PHE A 683 -2.65 -17.47 -25.51
C PHE A 683 -1.41 -17.14 -24.66
N SER A 684 -1.58 -16.70 -23.42
CA SER A 684 -0.45 -16.45 -22.51
C SER A 684 0.41 -17.70 -22.31
N ALA A 685 -0.21 -18.86 -22.09
CA ALA A 685 0.50 -20.13 -21.99
C ALA A 685 1.26 -20.47 -23.30
N GLU A 686 0.62 -20.35 -24.46
CA GLU A 686 1.25 -20.63 -25.76
C GLU A 686 2.43 -19.70 -26.09
N ILE A 687 2.35 -18.43 -25.68
CA ILE A 687 3.42 -17.44 -25.88
C ILE A 687 4.66 -17.82 -25.09
N THR A 688 4.48 -18.23 -23.83
CA THR A 688 5.59 -18.63 -22.97
C THR A 688 6.26 -19.92 -23.42
N ARG A 689 5.52 -20.79 -24.14
CA ARG A 689 6.07 -21.99 -24.77
C ARG A 689 6.93 -21.67 -25.99
N GLY A 690 6.68 -20.54 -26.66
CA GLY A 690 7.46 -20.10 -27.82
C GLY A 690 7.32 -21.01 -29.05
N ILE A 691 6.23 -21.79 -29.16
CA ILE A 691 6.02 -22.78 -30.24
C ILE A 691 5.60 -22.08 -31.55
N TRP A 692 4.88 -20.96 -31.45
CA TRP A 692 4.28 -20.28 -32.60
C TRP A 692 5.26 -19.39 -33.35
N LYS A 693 5.29 -19.52 -34.68
CA LYS A 693 6.10 -18.64 -35.55
C LYS A 693 5.59 -17.19 -35.49
N PRO A 694 6.48 -16.19 -35.54
CA PRO A 694 6.08 -14.79 -35.60
C PRO A 694 5.47 -14.44 -36.97
N VAL A 695 4.55 -13.48 -36.96
CA VAL A 695 3.81 -13.01 -38.14
C VAL A 695 4.12 -11.54 -38.43
N MET A 696 4.10 -11.17 -39.72
CA MET A 696 4.42 -9.82 -40.19
C MET A 696 3.21 -8.89 -40.08
N LEU A 697 3.41 -7.71 -39.49
CA LEU A 697 2.39 -6.68 -39.31
C LEU A 697 2.36 -5.72 -40.51
N ASN A 698 1.71 -6.14 -41.60
CA ASN A 698 1.75 -5.48 -42.91
C ASN A 698 0.62 -4.51 -43.25
N GLY A 699 -0.41 -4.43 -42.41
CA GLY A 699 -1.59 -3.63 -42.64
C GLY A 699 -2.64 -4.30 -43.53
N THR A 700 -2.30 -5.39 -44.24
CA THR A 700 -3.24 -6.15 -45.07
C THR A 700 -3.82 -7.33 -44.32
N ASP A 701 -2.96 -8.17 -43.75
CA ASP A 701 -3.31 -9.36 -42.98
C ASP A 701 -3.42 -9.04 -41.49
N TRP A 702 -2.49 -8.24 -40.97
CA TRP A 702 -2.43 -7.83 -39.57
C TRP A 702 -2.23 -6.31 -39.46
N PRO A 703 -2.73 -5.65 -38.39
CA PRO A 703 -2.62 -4.20 -38.27
C PRO A 703 -1.15 -3.73 -38.19
N SER A 704 -0.82 -2.64 -38.90
CA SER A 704 0.57 -2.14 -39.00
C SER A 704 0.88 -1.02 -37.99
N PRO A 705 1.94 -1.17 -37.16
CA PRO A 705 2.37 -0.14 -36.21
C PRO A 705 3.29 0.93 -36.85
N ALA A 706 3.65 0.79 -38.14
CA ALA A 706 4.77 1.51 -38.75
C ALA A 706 4.69 3.05 -38.65
N ALA A 707 3.49 3.62 -38.71
CA ALA A 707 3.29 5.07 -38.64
C ALA A 707 3.51 5.65 -37.23
N THR A 708 3.28 4.87 -36.18
CA THR A 708 3.19 5.36 -34.79
C THR A 708 4.33 4.85 -33.90
N LEU A 709 4.94 3.72 -34.28
CA LEU A 709 6.05 3.11 -33.57
C LEU A 709 7.22 4.08 -33.27
N PRO A 710 7.74 4.89 -34.23
CA PRO A 710 8.88 5.77 -33.92
C PRO A 710 8.52 6.89 -32.92
N VAL A 711 7.27 7.35 -32.93
CA VAL A 711 6.77 8.36 -31.98
C VAL A 711 6.70 7.75 -30.58
N VAL A 712 6.09 6.58 -30.46
CA VAL A 712 5.97 5.83 -29.19
C VAL A 712 7.36 5.47 -28.62
N GLU A 713 8.29 4.98 -29.45
CA GLU A 713 9.66 4.69 -29.00
C GLU A 713 10.39 5.94 -28.49
N SER A 714 10.23 7.08 -29.17
CA SER A 714 10.81 8.36 -28.72
C SER A 714 10.24 8.81 -27.39
N GLU A 715 8.92 8.70 -27.19
CA GLU A 715 8.28 9.09 -25.94
C GLU A 715 8.65 8.17 -24.78
N ILE A 716 8.76 6.86 -25.01
CA ILE A 716 9.26 5.91 -24.01
C ILE A 716 10.68 6.28 -23.60
N ASN A 717 11.56 6.59 -24.56
CA ASN A 717 12.93 7.03 -24.28
C ASN A 717 12.93 8.35 -23.48
N GLU A 718 12.04 9.29 -23.78
CA GLU A 718 11.89 10.54 -23.01
C GLU A 718 11.48 10.26 -21.56
N VAL A 719 10.52 9.35 -21.35
CA VAL A 719 10.08 8.93 -20.01
C VAL A 719 11.20 8.27 -19.22
N LEU A 720 11.93 7.33 -19.82
CA LEU A 720 13.06 6.66 -19.17
C LEU A 720 14.19 7.63 -18.83
N ALA A 721 14.55 8.52 -19.78
CA ALA A 721 15.59 9.51 -19.56
C ALA A 721 15.24 10.47 -18.40
N LYS A 722 13.98 10.91 -18.30
CA LYS A 722 13.49 11.71 -17.17
C LYS A 722 13.53 10.95 -15.85
N ALA A 723 13.31 9.64 -15.87
CA ALA A 723 13.48 8.77 -14.71
C ALA A 723 14.96 8.41 -14.44
N GLY A 724 15.93 8.97 -15.18
CA GLY A 724 17.37 8.72 -14.99
C GLY A 724 17.87 7.40 -15.57
N VAL A 725 17.12 6.80 -16.50
CA VAL A 725 17.43 5.52 -17.15
C VAL A 725 17.78 5.77 -18.62
N ASN A 726 19.01 5.41 -19.00
CA ASN A 726 19.55 5.61 -20.35
C ASN A 726 19.79 4.25 -21.02
N ILE A 727 18.82 3.81 -21.83
CA ILE A 727 18.87 2.54 -22.57
C ILE A 727 18.55 2.82 -24.03
N ASN A 728 19.26 2.18 -24.94
CA ASN A 728 18.93 2.24 -26.36
C ASN A 728 17.87 1.18 -26.70
N ILE A 729 16.59 1.57 -26.64
CA ILE A 729 15.47 0.69 -26.99
C ILE A 729 15.40 0.44 -28.52
N SER A 730 15.99 1.33 -29.32
CA SER A 730 15.88 1.35 -30.79
C SER A 730 16.91 0.48 -31.53
N SER A 731 17.34 -0.64 -30.96
CA SER A 731 18.35 -1.53 -31.59
C SER A 731 17.86 -2.26 -32.86
N ARG A 732 16.58 -2.08 -33.25
CA ARG A 732 16.01 -2.70 -34.46
C ARG A 732 16.48 -1.96 -35.72
N PRO A 733 17.01 -2.67 -36.74
CA PRO A 733 17.27 -2.05 -38.03
C PRO A 733 15.95 -1.52 -38.60
N ARG A 734 15.89 -0.23 -38.96
CA ARG A 734 14.70 0.43 -39.52
C ARG A 734 14.13 -0.25 -40.78
N SER A 735 14.87 -1.15 -41.40
CA SER A 735 14.46 -1.91 -42.60
C SER A 735 13.67 -3.21 -42.30
N VAL A 736 13.60 -3.67 -41.06
CA VAL A 736 12.94 -4.95 -40.72
C VAL A 736 11.51 -4.71 -40.24
N MET A 737 10.55 -5.26 -40.97
CA MET A 737 9.13 -5.17 -40.68
C MET A 737 8.80 -5.65 -39.24
N PRO A 738 7.91 -4.96 -38.50
CA PRO A 738 7.49 -5.39 -37.16
C PRO A 738 6.82 -6.76 -37.20
N MET A 739 7.19 -7.63 -36.27
CA MET A 739 6.67 -8.99 -36.17
C MET A 739 6.26 -9.29 -34.74
N LEU A 740 5.18 -10.05 -34.57
CA LEU A 740 4.68 -10.54 -33.28
C LEU A 740 4.39 -12.05 -33.37
N PRO A 741 4.60 -12.83 -32.29
CA PRO A 741 4.08 -14.20 -32.21
C PRO A 741 2.58 -14.24 -32.55
N LEU A 742 2.14 -15.26 -33.31
CA LEU A 742 0.76 -15.38 -33.78
C LEU A 742 -0.29 -15.18 -32.66
N PRO A 743 -0.18 -15.80 -31.46
CA PRO A 743 -1.16 -15.58 -30.40
C PRO A 743 -1.20 -14.13 -29.88
N ILE A 744 -0.05 -13.44 -29.80
CA ILE A 744 0.00 -12.02 -29.42
C ILE A 744 -0.67 -11.17 -30.50
N ALA A 745 -0.36 -11.43 -31.78
CA ALA A 745 -0.95 -10.73 -32.92
C ALA A 745 -2.49 -10.90 -32.94
N ALA A 746 -2.97 -12.11 -32.63
CA ALA A 746 -4.39 -12.40 -32.50
C ALA A 746 -5.02 -11.63 -31.33
N LEU A 747 -4.39 -11.63 -30.15
CA LEU A 747 -4.92 -10.98 -28.96
C LEU A 747 -4.97 -9.45 -29.09
N ILE A 748 -3.92 -8.82 -29.60
CA ILE A 748 -3.89 -7.37 -29.83
C ILE A 748 -4.94 -6.97 -30.88
N SER A 749 -5.10 -7.76 -31.94
CA SER A 749 -6.09 -7.51 -32.99
C SER A 749 -7.53 -7.67 -32.49
N LEU A 750 -7.77 -8.64 -31.59
CA LEU A 750 -9.05 -8.77 -30.88
C LEU A 750 -9.30 -7.54 -29.99
N SER A 751 -8.30 -7.11 -29.22
CA SER A 751 -8.45 -5.97 -28.31
C SER A 751 -8.74 -4.65 -29.02
N ILE A 752 -8.27 -4.45 -30.26
CA ILE A 752 -8.57 -3.22 -31.02
C ILE A 752 -9.89 -3.29 -31.80
N THR A 753 -10.50 -4.48 -31.93
CA THR A 753 -11.74 -4.70 -32.71
C THR A 753 -12.98 -4.85 -31.84
N VAL A 754 -12.83 -5.33 -30.60
CA VAL A 754 -13.89 -5.28 -29.58
C VAL A 754 -14.16 -3.80 -29.26
N LYS A 755 -15.44 -3.40 -29.19
CA LYS A 755 -15.82 -2.03 -28.79
C LYS A 755 -15.30 -1.76 -27.39
N MET A 756 -14.17 -1.06 -27.30
CA MET A 756 -13.49 -0.73 -26.04
C MET A 756 -14.28 0.26 -25.16
N GLU A 757 -15.36 0.85 -25.66
CA GLU A 757 -16.13 1.88 -24.97
C GLU A 757 -17.23 1.33 -24.03
N GLU A 758 -17.79 0.14 -24.29
CA GLU A 758 -18.96 -0.38 -23.56
C GLU A 758 -18.59 -1.29 -22.36
N PHE A 759 -17.31 -1.65 -22.18
CA PHE A 759 -16.94 -2.79 -21.30
C PHE A 759 -15.74 -2.56 -20.36
N SER A 760 -15.89 -1.71 -19.33
CA SER A 760 -14.83 -1.44 -18.34
C SER A 760 -14.19 -2.70 -17.71
N HIS A 761 -14.96 -3.80 -17.54
CA HIS A 761 -14.49 -5.06 -16.96
C HIS A 761 -13.57 -5.88 -17.89
N LEU A 762 -13.80 -5.82 -19.21
CA LEU A 762 -13.03 -6.59 -20.20
C LEU A 762 -11.61 -6.04 -20.38
N HIS A 763 -11.44 -4.73 -20.19
CA HIS A 763 -10.16 -4.04 -20.26
C HIS A 763 -9.17 -4.51 -19.21
N GLY A 764 -9.66 -4.73 -17.97
CA GLY A 764 -8.81 -5.23 -16.89
C GLY A 764 -8.17 -6.56 -17.24
N ILE A 765 -8.92 -7.47 -17.86
CA ILE A 765 -8.46 -8.83 -18.17
C ILE A 765 -7.63 -8.87 -19.46
N ILE A 766 -8.11 -8.26 -20.55
CA ILE A 766 -7.39 -8.26 -21.83
C ILE A 766 -6.12 -7.40 -21.73
N GLY A 767 -6.20 -6.24 -21.09
CA GLY A 767 -5.06 -5.34 -20.90
C GLY A 767 -3.95 -5.98 -20.08
N GLN A 768 -4.28 -6.54 -18.91
CA GLN A 768 -3.31 -7.30 -18.10
C GLN A 768 -2.78 -8.53 -18.84
N GLY A 769 -3.66 -9.24 -19.55
CA GLY A 769 -3.28 -10.38 -20.37
C GLY A 769 -2.23 -10.03 -21.43
N ILE A 770 -2.43 -8.95 -22.18
CA ILE A 770 -1.50 -8.48 -23.21
C ILE A 770 -0.19 -8.00 -22.59
N GLU A 771 -0.23 -7.26 -21.47
CA GLU A 771 0.96 -6.80 -20.76
C GLU A 771 1.82 -7.99 -20.32
N ILE A 772 1.22 -8.98 -19.65
CA ILE A 772 1.91 -10.21 -19.22
C ILE A 772 2.45 -11.00 -20.41
N CYS A 773 1.66 -11.14 -21.47
CA CYS A 773 2.09 -11.78 -22.72
C CYS A 773 3.32 -11.08 -23.32
N ALA A 774 3.36 -9.75 -23.28
CA ALA A 774 4.47 -8.97 -23.79
C ALA A 774 5.73 -9.17 -22.92
N THR A 775 5.59 -9.11 -21.59
CA THR A 775 6.72 -9.29 -20.65
C THR A 775 7.26 -10.70 -20.66
N SER A 776 6.41 -11.73 -20.79
CA SER A 776 6.83 -13.14 -20.80
C SER A 776 7.36 -13.61 -22.16
N SER A 777 7.15 -12.85 -23.23
CA SER A 777 7.73 -13.16 -24.54
C SER A 777 9.25 -12.91 -24.53
N SER A 778 10.02 -13.63 -25.35
CA SER A 778 11.44 -13.32 -25.60
C SER A 778 11.62 -12.15 -26.59
N TRP A 779 10.56 -11.73 -27.27
CA TRP A 779 10.55 -10.70 -28.30
C TRP A 779 10.23 -9.33 -27.70
N PRO A 780 10.86 -8.22 -28.12
CA PRO A 780 10.47 -6.88 -27.71
C PRO A 780 9.13 -6.52 -28.37
N SER A 781 8.03 -6.91 -27.74
CA SER A 781 6.66 -6.83 -28.27
C SER A 781 5.88 -5.64 -27.70
N MET A 782 6.29 -5.11 -26.55
CA MET A 782 5.52 -4.07 -25.83
C MET A 782 5.50 -2.73 -26.56
N GLN A 783 6.58 -2.33 -27.24
CA GLN A 783 6.62 -1.10 -28.05
C GLN A 783 5.68 -1.21 -29.26
N ILE A 784 5.65 -2.39 -29.89
CA ILE A 784 4.77 -2.69 -31.04
C ILE A 784 3.31 -2.68 -30.60
N ILE A 785 2.99 -3.36 -29.49
CA ILE A 785 1.65 -3.38 -28.90
C ILE A 785 1.20 -1.95 -28.54
N GLY A 786 2.07 -1.19 -27.88
CA GLY A 786 1.78 0.19 -27.50
C GLY A 786 1.47 1.08 -28.71
N ALA A 787 2.24 0.93 -29.79
CA ALA A 787 1.98 1.64 -31.06
C ALA A 787 0.64 1.26 -31.70
N LEU A 788 0.21 0.00 -31.61
CA LEU A 788 -1.09 -0.44 -32.13
C LEU A 788 -2.27 0.08 -31.28
N TRP A 789 -2.13 0.08 -29.96
CA TRP A 789 -3.16 0.62 -29.07
C TRP A 789 -3.28 2.14 -29.16
N SER A 790 -2.17 2.88 -29.23
CA SER A 790 -2.21 4.35 -29.31
C SER A 790 -2.86 4.85 -30.61
N GLN A 791 -2.77 4.06 -31.70
CA GLN A 791 -3.49 4.35 -32.95
C GLN A 791 -5.02 4.31 -32.80
N LYS A 792 -5.53 3.42 -31.93
CA LYS A 792 -6.96 3.12 -31.82
C LYS A 792 -7.62 3.82 -30.64
N VAL A 793 -6.89 4.01 -29.54
CA VAL A 793 -7.43 4.57 -28.29
C VAL A 793 -6.56 5.74 -27.85
N ARG A 794 -6.70 6.88 -28.54
CA ARG A 794 -5.89 8.10 -28.28
C ARG A 794 -6.00 8.61 -26.84
N ARG A 795 -7.18 8.43 -26.21
CA ARG A 795 -7.44 8.88 -24.83
C ARG A 795 -6.60 8.15 -23.76
N TRP A 796 -6.03 6.98 -24.09
CA TRP A 796 -5.17 6.19 -23.17
C TRP A 796 -3.70 6.28 -23.52
N HIS A 797 -3.31 7.20 -24.39
CA HIS A 797 -1.94 7.31 -24.87
C HIS A 797 -0.93 7.36 -23.72
N ASP A 798 -1.12 8.24 -22.75
CA ASP A 798 -0.27 8.39 -21.57
C ASP A 798 -0.15 7.11 -20.73
N PHE A 799 -1.26 6.38 -20.57
CA PHE A 799 -1.28 5.08 -19.90
C PHE A 799 -0.44 4.06 -20.66
N ILE A 800 -0.63 3.99 -21.98
CA ILE A 800 0.07 3.05 -22.85
C ILE A 800 1.57 3.33 -22.81
N ILE A 801 1.98 4.59 -22.92
CA ILE A 801 3.40 4.99 -22.84
C ILE A 801 3.99 4.57 -21.48
N LEU A 802 3.29 4.83 -20.37
CA LEU A 802 3.72 4.41 -19.04
C LEU A 802 3.85 2.89 -18.93
N ALA A 803 2.89 2.11 -19.43
CA ALA A 803 2.96 0.64 -19.42
C ALA A 803 4.13 0.14 -20.26
N CYS A 804 4.33 0.69 -21.45
CA CYS A 804 5.45 0.32 -22.33
C CYS A 804 6.82 0.65 -21.73
N SER A 805 6.92 1.75 -20.97
CA SER A 805 8.17 2.16 -20.30
C SER A 805 8.65 1.19 -19.22
N GLN A 806 7.80 0.28 -18.75
CA GLN A 806 8.18 -0.72 -17.74
C GLN A 806 8.88 -1.94 -18.36
N SER A 807 8.69 -2.17 -19.66
CA SER A 807 9.20 -3.35 -20.35
C SER A 807 10.73 -3.57 -20.26
N PRO A 808 11.60 -2.54 -20.29
CA PRO A 808 13.05 -2.75 -20.18
C PRO A 808 13.48 -3.40 -18.86
N PHE A 809 12.76 -3.12 -17.77
CA PHE A 809 13.10 -3.61 -16.42
C PHE A 809 12.84 -5.11 -16.23
N THR A 810 12.13 -5.76 -17.16
CA THR A 810 11.88 -7.21 -17.09
C THR A 810 13.07 -8.04 -17.57
N ARG A 811 14.04 -7.42 -18.27
CA ARG A 811 15.14 -8.12 -18.94
C ARG A 811 16.51 -7.56 -18.64
N ASP A 812 16.61 -6.26 -18.36
CA ASP A 812 17.89 -5.57 -18.23
C ASP A 812 18.17 -5.16 -16.77
N ASN A 813 19.11 -5.86 -16.13
CA ASN A 813 19.55 -5.54 -14.78
C ASN A 813 20.27 -4.17 -14.69
N THR A 814 20.84 -3.67 -15.79
CA THR A 814 21.45 -2.34 -15.82
C THR A 814 20.39 -1.24 -15.75
N ALA A 815 19.25 -1.43 -16.42
CA ALA A 815 18.07 -0.58 -16.31
C ALA A 815 17.57 -0.50 -14.86
N VAL A 816 17.46 -1.67 -14.21
CA VAL A 816 17.01 -1.78 -12.82
C VAL A 816 17.98 -1.06 -11.88
N SER A 817 19.29 -1.26 -12.04
CA SER A 817 20.30 -0.55 -11.24
C SER A 817 20.25 0.97 -11.44
N GLN A 818 20.14 1.44 -12.69
CA GLN A 818 19.98 2.88 -12.98
C GLN A 818 18.73 3.46 -12.32
N LEU A 819 17.59 2.76 -12.39
CA LEU A 819 16.34 3.20 -11.77
C LEU A 819 16.45 3.26 -10.25
N ILE A 820 17.03 2.24 -9.61
CA ILE A 820 17.27 2.21 -8.16
C ILE A 820 18.13 3.40 -7.75
N ARG A 821 19.27 3.62 -8.42
CA ARG A 821 20.18 4.76 -8.16
C ARG A 821 19.49 6.11 -8.38
N SER A 822 18.65 6.21 -9.39
CA SER A 822 17.85 7.41 -9.67
C SER A 822 16.85 7.71 -8.55
N CYS A 823 16.20 6.70 -7.97
CA CYS A 823 15.32 6.88 -6.81
C CYS A 823 16.06 7.50 -5.61
N PHE A 824 17.22 6.97 -5.24
CA PHE A 824 18.04 7.55 -4.17
C PHE A 824 18.53 8.97 -4.52
N THR A 825 18.84 9.22 -5.79
CA THR A 825 19.28 10.53 -6.26
C THR A 825 18.19 11.58 -6.21
N SER A 826 16.97 11.26 -6.64
CA SER A 826 15.82 12.17 -6.52
C SER A 826 15.42 12.42 -5.07
N PHE A 827 15.50 11.39 -4.21
CA PHE A 827 15.11 11.55 -2.81
C PHE A 827 16.13 12.30 -1.96
N LEU A 828 17.42 11.99 -2.11
CA LEU A 828 18.49 12.51 -1.22
C LEU A 828 19.33 13.63 -1.86
N GLY A 829 19.32 13.73 -3.19
CA GLY A 829 20.23 14.54 -3.99
C GLY A 829 21.31 13.71 -4.71
N PRO A 830 22.00 14.27 -5.73
CA PRO A 830 23.07 13.59 -6.45
C PRO A 830 24.35 13.46 -5.63
N LEU A 831 25.14 12.44 -5.98
CA LEU A 831 26.52 12.31 -5.52
C LEU A 831 27.45 12.93 -6.58
N VAL A 832 28.31 13.86 -6.16
CA VAL A 832 29.35 14.47 -7.02
C VAL A 832 30.70 14.18 -6.36
N ASP A 833 31.61 13.52 -7.08
CA ASP A 833 32.93 13.10 -6.59
C ASP A 833 32.90 12.34 -5.25
N GLY A 834 31.88 11.50 -5.05
CA GLY A 834 31.71 10.72 -3.82
C GLY A 834 31.20 11.51 -2.61
N ARG A 835 30.69 12.74 -2.81
CA ARG A 835 30.11 13.61 -1.76
C ARG A 835 28.64 13.93 -2.02
N SER A 836 27.88 14.23 -0.97
CA SER A 836 26.47 14.62 -1.09
C SER A 836 26.35 16.08 -1.52
N CYS A 837 25.69 16.34 -2.64
CA CYS A 837 25.37 17.70 -3.07
C CYS A 837 23.97 18.11 -2.57
N TYR A 838 23.86 19.25 -1.89
CA TYR A 838 22.57 19.80 -1.49
C TYR A 838 21.83 20.39 -2.70
N VAL A 839 20.61 19.91 -2.94
CA VAL A 839 19.71 20.44 -3.97
C VAL A 839 18.43 20.91 -3.28
N ALA A 840 17.98 22.13 -3.62
CA ALA A 840 16.80 22.75 -3.00
C ALA A 840 15.50 21.97 -3.21
N ASN A 841 15.43 21.18 -4.29
CA ASN A 841 14.36 20.24 -4.59
C ASN A 841 14.86 18.81 -4.37
N ARG A 842 14.62 18.25 -3.18
CA ARG A 842 14.80 16.83 -2.87
C ARG A 842 13.62 16.30 -2.06
N GLY A 843 13.48 14.99 -1.99
CA GLY A 843 12.51 14.32 -1.11
C GLY A 843 11.36 13.69 -1.89
N VAL A 844 10.20 13.55 -1.23
CA VAL A 844 9.05 12.81 -1.78
C VAL A 844 8.56 13.39 -3.12
N ALA A 845 8.59 14.71 -3.27
CA ALA A 845 8.09 15.38 -4.47
C ALA A 845 8.91 15.04 -5.73
N ASP A 846 10.23 14.87 -5.61
CA ASP A 846 11.08 14.52 -6.75
C ASP A 846 11.19 12.99 -6.92
N LEU A 847 10.99 12.23 -5.84
CA LEU A 847 10.91 10.77 -5.89
C LEU A 847 9.63 10.28 -6.60
N LEU A 848 8.46 10.82 -6.24
CA LEU A 848 7.15 10.36 -6.74
C LEU A 848 6.50 11.32 -7.75
N GLY A 849 7.05 12.52 -7.94
CA GLY A 849 6.57 13.52 -8.87
C GLY A 849 5.77 14.64 -8.21
N LYS A 850 5.71 15.78 -8.90
CA LYS A 850 4.85 16.95 -8.60
C LYS A 850 3.61 16.89 -9.50
N THR A 851 2.57 17.64 -9.14
CA THR A 851 1.30 17.77 -9.91
C THR A 851 1.56 17.84 -11.42
N LEU A 852 0.87 17.01 -12.21
CA LEU A 852 0.85 17.17 -13.67
C LEU A 852 0.25 18.55 -13.95
N ASP A 853 1.05 19.45 -14.54
CA ASP A 853 0.49 20.62 -15.19
C ASP A 853 -0.37 20.12 -16.36
N GLU A 854 -1.62 20.57 -16.48
CA GLU A 854 -2.61 20.06 -17.46
C GLU A 854 -2.10 20.13 -18.92
N ARG A 855 -1.03 20.88 -19.16
CA ARG A 855 -0.41 21.10 -20.47
C ARG A 855 0.97 20.45 -20.63
N ALA A 856 1.50 19.79 -19.60
CA ALA A 856 2.82 19.17 -19.65
C ALA A 856 2.73 17.68 -20.02
N ARG A 857 3.56 17.27 -20.98
CA ARG A 857 3.80 15.85 -21.36
C ARG A 857 4.06 14.99 -20.13
N LEU A 858 3.70 13.71 -20.15
CA LEU A 858 3.94 12.73 -19.10
C LEU A 858 5.38 12.82 -18.54
N VAL A 859 5.55 13.43 -17.35
CA VAL A 859 6.80 13.43 -16.59
C VAL A 859 6.67 12.39 -15.49
N VAL A 860 7.36 11.26 -15.64
CA VAL A 860 7.32 10.17 -14.66
C VAL A 860 8.54 10.26 -13.76
N ALA A 861 8.32 10.42 -12.46
CA ALA A 861 9.38 10.41 -11.47
C ALA A 861 9.93 8.98 -11.24
N PRO A 862 11.21 8.83 -10.90
CA PRO A 862 11.84 7.51 -10.81
C PRO A 862 11.23 6.60 -9.74
N GLY A 863 10.86 7.15 -8.58
CA GLY A 863 10.18 6.38 -7.53
C GLY A 863 8.79 5.92 -7.95
N PHE A 864 8.04 6.74 -8.69
CA PHE A 864 6.75 6.31 -9.24
C PHE A 864 6.95 5.17 -10.25
N LEU A 865 7.92 5.30 -11.17
CA LEU A 865 8.24 4.24 -12.14
C LEU A 865 8.73 2.97 -11.45
N TYR A 866 9.54 3.08 -10.40
CA TYR A 866 9.97 1.97 -9.55
C TYR A 866 8.78 1.25 -8.94
N MET A 867 7.84 1.98 -8.33
CA MET A 867 6.64 1.38 -7.73
C MET A 867 5.81 0.60 -8.74
N ARG A 868 5.71 1.09 -9.98
CA ARG A 868 4.99 0.39 -11.06
C ARG A 868 5.77 -0.80 -11.61
N SER A 869 7.11 -0.81 -11.52
CA SER A 869 7.96 -1.81 -12.19
C SER A 869 8.55 -2.87 -11.26
N CYS A 870 8.65 -2.59 -9.95
CA CYS A 870 9.48 -3.38 -9.03
C CYS A 870 9.09 -4.86 -8.89
N ARG A 871 7.84 -5.19 -9.17
CA ARG A 871 7.32 -6.58 -9.15
C ARG A 871 7.54 -7.32 -10.47
N LEU A 872 7.98 -6.62 -11.51
CA LEU A 872 8.32 -7.15 -12.82
C LEU A 872 9.83 -7.43 -12.96
N PHE A 873 10.62 -7.13 -11.93
CA PHE A 873 12.05 -7.36 -11.96
C PHE A 873 12.35 -8.87 -12.00
N PRO A 874 13.35 -9.30 -12.78
CA PRO A 874 13.61 -10.72 -13.02
C PRO A 874 14.19 -11.43 -11.78
N ASP A 875 14.96 -10.73 -10.95
CA ASP A 875 15.64 -11.30 -9.79
C ASP A 875 15.57 -10.35 -8.56
N ASN A 876 14.83 -10.78 -7.54
CA ASN A 876 14.70 -10.06 -6.28
C ASN A 876 15.99 -10.05 -5.45
N ASN A 877 16.88 -11.03 -5.62
CA ASN A 877 18.17 -11.06 -4.92
C ASN A 877 19.08 -9.96 -5.47
N PHE A 878 19.20 -9.85 -6.81
CA PHE A 878 19.93 -8.77 -7.46
C PHE A 878 19.43 -7.38 -7.02
N VAL A 879 18.11 -7.18 -6.97
CA VAL A 879 17.50 -5.92 -6.52
C VAL A 879 17.89 -5.59 -5.08
N CYS A 880 17.88 -6.60 -4.20
CA CYS A 880 18.29 -6.43 -2.81
C CYS A 880 19.77 -6.08 -2.69
N GLU A 881 20.64 -6.79 -3.41
CA GLU A 881 22.09 -6.53 -3.41
C GLU A 881 22.39 -5.12 -3.94
N GLU A 882 21.74 -4.69 -5.03
CA GLU A 882 21.96 -3.36 -5.60
C GLU A 882 21.45 -2.26 -4.66
N ILE A 883 20.32 -2.44 -3.98
CA ILE A 883 19.84 -1.49 -2.96
C ILE A 883 20.86 -1.40 -1.80
N LEU A 884 21.32 -2.53 -1.26
CA LEU A 884 22.31 -2.54 -0.16
C LEU A 884 23.64 -1.90 -0.60
N LYS A 885 24.06 -2.14 -1.84
CA LYS A 885 25.24 -1.48 -2.43
C LYS A 885 25.08 0.03 -2.48
N VAL A 886 23.94 0.54 -2.95
CA VAL A 886 23.66 1.99 -2.97
C VAL A 886 23.61 2.58 -1.56
N VAL A 887 23.04 1.85 -0.59
CA VAL A 887 23.03 2.26 0.83
C VAL A 887 24.46 2.41 1.36
N ILE A 888 25.32 1.43 1.10
CA ILE A 888 26.74 1.45 1.50
C ILE A 888 27.48 2.62 0.83
N GLU A 889 27.30 2.82 -0.48
CA GLU A 889 27.91 3.94 -1.23
C GLU A 889 27.50 5.30 -0.62
N ARG A 890 26.21 5.46 -0.28
CA ARG A 890 25.66 6.68 0.33
C ARG A 890 26.16 6.89 1.76
N ALA A 891 26.25 5.82 2.56
CA ALA A 891 26.79 5.88 3.91
C ALA A 891 28.26 6.32 3.93
N ARG A 892 29.07 5.83 2.98
CA ARG A 892 30.46 6.29 2.81
C ARG A 892 30.58 7.74 2.41
N ALA A 893 29.74 8.19 1.48
CA ALA A 893 29.73 9.60 1.06
C ALA A 893 29.45 10.52 2.26
N LEU A 894 28.47 10.18 3.11
CA LEU A 894 28.18 10.92 4.33
C LEU A 894 29.35 10.90 5.32
N ALA A 895 30.01 9.74 5.50
CA ALA A 895 31.18 9.63 6.36
C ALA A 895 32.33 10.55 5.90
N ASN A 896 32.55 10.67 4.59
CA ASN A 896 33.56 11.57 4.01
C ASN A 896 33.20 13.05 4.21
N ASP A 897 31.91 13.40 4.21
CA ASP A 897 31.45 14.77 4.49
C ASP A 897 31.58 15.15 5.98
N CYS A 898 31.69 14.15 6.87
CA CYS A 898 31.89 14.32 8.31
C CYS A 898 33.38 14.31 8.73
N SER A 899 34.30 13.77 7.91
CA SER A 899 35.72 13.63 8.27
C SER A 899 36.52 14.93 8.06
N SER A 900 37.39 15.26 9.03
CA SER A 900 38.04 16.58 9.14
C SER A 900 39.38 16.71 8.41
N GLU A 901 39.64 15.98 7.33
CA GLU A 901 40.90 16.11 6.56
C GLU A 901 40.96 17.41 5.71
N ARG A 902 40.48 18.53 6.25
CA ARG A 902 40.58 19.86 5.65
C ARG A 902 41.70 20.67 6.32
N PRO A 903 42.52 21.43 5.57
CA PRO A 903 43.42 22.43 6.14
C PRO A 903 42.64 23.40 7.03
N GLY A 904 43.20 23.77 8.19
CA GLY A 904 42.51 24.34 9.35
C GLY A 904 41.73 25.67 9.20
N HIS A 905 41.57 26.21 7.99
CA HIS A 905 40.90 27.50 7.75
C HIS A 905 39.44 27.41 7.26
N LEU A 906 38.89 26.20 7.03
CA LEU A 906 37.48 26.01 6.59
C LEU A 906 36.76 24.92 7.42
N ARG A 907 36.77 25.05 8.75
CA ARG A 907 36.03 24.17 9.68
C ARG A 907 34.53 24.49 9.81
N SER A 908 34.01 25.52 9.13
CA SER A 908 32.60 25.93 9.19
C SER A 908 31.63 25.03 8.40
N ASP A 909 32.15 24.14 7.54
CA ASP A 909 31.37 23.42 6.52
C ASP A 909 31.26 21.90 6.78
N CYS A 910 31.70 21.40 7.94
CA CYS A 910 31.57 19.99 8.30
C CYS A 910 30.13 19.69 8.75
N MET A 911 29.52 18.63 8.20
CA MET A 911 28.16 18.24 8.57
C MET A 911 28.13 17.76 10.03
N PRO A 912 27.21 18.26 10.88
CA PRO A 912 27.09 17.78 12.24
C PRO A 912 26.65 16.31 12.26
N LEU A 913 27.18 15.53 13.21
CA LEU A 913 26.89 14.10 13.37
C LEU A 913 25.39 13.81 13.49
N SER A 914 24.62 14.69 14.14
CA SER A 914 23.15 14.56 14.24
C SER A 914 22.45 14.64 12.87
N ALA A 915 22.89 15.55 11.99
CA ALA A 915 22.36 15.64 10.63
C ALA A 915 22.77 14.43 9.78
N ALA A 916 24.01 13.95 9.93
CA ALA A 916 24.48 12.76 9.24
C ALA A 916 23.69 11.50 9.65
N SER A 917 23.37 11.36 10.94
CA SER A 917 22.52 10.27 11.44
C SER A 917 21.09 10.35 10.90
N SER A 918 20.46 11.53 10.89
CA SER A 918 19.13 11.69 10.28
C SER A 918 19.13 11.31 8.80
N LEU A 919 20.21 11.59 8.06
CA LEU A 919 20.35 11.16 6.66
C LEU A 919 20.54 9.65 6.51
N VAL A 920 21.30 9.00 7.41
CA VAL A 920 21.41 7.53 7.44
C VAL A 920 20.04 6.88 7.67
N GLU A 921 19.23 7.44 8.56
CA GLU A 921 17.85 6.99 8.79
C GLU A 921 16.97 7.18 7.55
N GLN A 922 17.07 8.32 6.84
CA GLN A 922 16.34 8.56 5.59
C GLN A 922 16.77 7.62 4.46
N ILE A 923 18.08 7.37 4.29
CA ILE A 923 18.61 6.38 3.35
C ILE A 923 18.02 5.01 3.64
N SER A 924 18.06 4.61 4.92
CA SER A 924 17.64 3.30 5.36
C SER A 924 16.14 3.10 5.26
N SER A 925 15.36 4.14 5.58
CA SER A 925 13.90 4.15 5.46
C SER A 925 13.45 4.02 4.00
N LEU A 926 14.07 4.77 3.07
CA LEU A 926 13.80 4.62 1.64
C LEU A 926 14.15 3.21 1.15
N ALA A 927 15.36 2.72 1.49
CA ALA A 927 15.83 1.40 1.10
C ALA A 927 14.88 0.29 1.61
N ALA A 928 14.51 0.34 2.88
CA ALA A 928 13.58 -0.60 3.49
C ALA A 928 12.21 -0.59 2.81
N THR A 929 11.68 0.60 2.51
CA THR A 929 10.40 0.75 1.81
C THR A 929 10.44 0.16 0.41
N MET A 930 11.51 0.44 -0.34
CA MET A 930 11.74 -0.14 -1.68
C MET A 930 11.79 -1.67 -1.63
N LEU A 931 12.56 -2.25 -0.69
CA LEU A 931 12.65 -3.70 -0.50
C LEU A 931 11.28 -4.33 -0.14
N CYS A 932 10.51 -3.68 0.73
CA CYS A 932 9.17 -4.12 1.10
C CYS A 932 8.22 -4.17 -0.10
N HIS A 933 8.34 -3.24 -1.06
CA HIS A 933 7.48 -3.22 -2.24
C HIS A 933 7.91 -4.19 -3.34
N ALA A 934 9.22 -4.42 -3.52
CA ALA A 934 9.76 -5.33 -4.54
C ALA A 934 9.36 -6.80 -4.28
N GLY A 935 9.53 -7.29 -3.05
CA GLY A 935 9.31 -8.71 -2.73
C GLY A 935 8.58 -9.01 -1.42
N GLY A 936 8.12 -7.98 -0.69
CA GLY A 936 7.32 -8.13 0.52
C GLY A 936 7.96 -9.02 1.59
N LEU A 937 7.13 -9.76 2.32
CA LEU A 937 7.57 -10.67 3.39
C LEU A 937 8.64 -11.68 2.94
N ASN A 938 8.59 -12.17 1.70
CA ASN A 938 9.53 -13.18 1.22
C ASN A 938 10.93 -12.60 1.06
N LEU A 939 11.05 -11.43 0.45
CA LEU A 939 12.35 -10.77 0.30
C LEU A 939 12.92 -10.36 1.66
N ILE A 940 12.08 -9.84 2.56
CA ILE A 940 12.54 -9.49 3.92
C ILE A 940 12.99 -10.73 4.70
N ARG A 941 12.30 -11.87 4.53
CA ARG A 941 12.78 -13.13 5.09
C ARG A 941 14.15 -13.53 4.53
N LEU A 942 14.33 -13.46 3.21
CA LEU A 942 15.61 -13.77 2.57
C LEU A 942 16.71 -12.80 3.00
N LEU A 943 16.39 -11.53 3.22
CA LEU A 943 17.30 -10.52 3.73
C LEU A 943 17.88 -10.93 5.09
N TYR A 944 17.02 -11.33 6.04
CA TYR A 944 17.44 -11.78 7.38
C TYR A 944 18.17 -13.12 7.37
N GLU A 945 17.67 -14.11 6.63
CA GLU A 945 18.17 -15.50 6.68
C GLU A 945 19.40 -15.74 5.80
N HIS A 946 19.54 -15.03 4.67
CA HIS A 946 20.51 -15.37 3.62
C HIS A 946 21.30 -14.17 3.09
N ILE A 947 20.65 -13.13 2.57
CA ILE A 947 21.33 -12.08 1.78
C ILE A 947 22.28 -11.26 2.67
N LEU A 948 21.80 -10.73 3.79
CA LEU A 948 22.65 -9.92 4.67
C LEU A 948 23.76 -10.74 5.34
N PRO A 949 23.49 -11.94 5.91
CA PRO A 949 24.57 -12.82 6.37
C PRO A 949 25.61 -13.12 5.29
N THR A 950 25.18 -13.41 4.05
CA THR A 950 26.10 -13.67 2.93
C THR A 950 26.91 -12.44 2.58
N LEU A 951 26.32 -11.24 2.59
CA LEU A 951 27.05 -9.98 2.36
C LEU A 951 28.14 -9.78 3.42
N LEU A 952 27.84 -10.02 4.70
CA LEU A 952 28.82 -9.89 5.80
C LEU A 952 29.93 -10.95 5.74
N LEU A 953 29.62 -12.15 5.23
CA LEU A 953 30.60 -13.23 5.04
C LEU A 953 31.47 -13.07 3.79
N SER A 954 30.89 -12.53 2.71
CA SER A 954 31.52 -12.49 1.37
C SER A 954 32.20 -11.17 1.03
N ALA A 955 32.10 -10.15 1.89
CA ALA A 955 32.72 -8.84 1.72
C ALA A 955 34.26 -8.91 1.80
N GLY A 956 34.92 -9.57 0.85
CA GLY A 956 36.38 -9.64 0.79
C GLY A 956 37.01 -8.26 0.63
N GLU A 957 38.20 -8.10 1.21
CA GLU A 957 39.02 -6.88 1.25
C GLU A 957 39.31 -6.25 -0.14
N ASP A 958 39.11 -6.99 -1.24
CA ASP A 958 39.55 -6.60 -2.59
C ASP A 958 38.51 -5.90 -3.47
N LYS A 959 37.21 -5.86 -3.12
CA LYS A 959 36.17 -5.24 -3.99
C LYS A 959 35.79 -3.81 -3.62
N LEU A 960 36.28 -3.31 -2.49
CA LEU A 960 35.85 -2.07 -1.89
C LEU A 960 37.06 -1.49 -1.15
N GLY A 961 37.91 -0.75 -1.89
CA GLY A 961 39.22 -0.30 -1.43
C GLY A 961 39.22 0.23 0.02
N SER A 962 40.28 -0.06 0.78
CA SER A 962 40.41 0.12 2.23
C SER A 962 39.68 1.37 2.74
N ALA A 963 38.42 1.20 3.14
CA ALA A 963 37.59 2.30 3.61
C ALA A 963 38.13 2.76 4.97
N GLY A 964 38.26 4.07 5.17
CA GLY A 964 38.68 4.63 6.46
C GLY A 964 37.73 4.21 7.60
N HIS A 965 38.23 4.20 8.84
CA HIS A 965 37.50 3.74 10.03
C HIS A 965 36.08 4.34 10.18
N VAL A 966 35.92 5.63 9.85
CA VAL A 966 34.62 6.33 9.91
C VAL A 966 33.63 5.82 8.86
N CYS A 967 34.10 5.49 7.65
CA CYS A 967 33.26 4.91 6.60
C CYS A 967 32.69 3.56 7.04
N SER A 968 33.54 2.67 7.57
CA SER A 968 33.12 1.36 8.10
C SER A 968 32.08 1.47 9.23
N LEU A 969 32.19 2.50 10.08
CA LEU A 969 31.21 2.77 11.14
C LEU A 969 29.82 3.05 10.54
N PHE A 970 29.75 4.00 9.60
CA PHE A 970 28.50 4.40 8.94
C PHE A 970 27.88 3.26 8.13
N GLU A 971 28.69 2.41 7.50
CA GLU A 971 28.22 1.23 6.78
C GLU A 971 27.45 0.27 7.69
N GLY A 972 28.04 -0.12 8.83
CA GLY A 972 27.37 -1.03 9.75
C GLY A 972 26.10 -0.43 10.35
N TYR A 973 26.08 0.88 10.63
CA TYR A 973 24.87 1.58 11.05
C TYR A 973 23.77 1.55 9.99
N ALA A 974 24.08 1.92 8.75
CA ALA A 974 23.11 1.92 7.67
C ALA A 974 22.52 0.52 7.42
N LEU A 975 23.35 -0.53 7.44
CA LEU A 975 22.88 -1.92 7.30
C LEU A 975 21.94 -2.34 8.45
N ALA A 976 22.27 -1.97 9.70
CA ALA A 976 21.44 -2.26 10.86
C ALA A 976 20.07 -1.55 10.77
N TYR A 977 20.06 -0.28 10.38
CA TYR A 977 18.83 0.46 10.16
C TYR A 977 18.00 -0.14 9.02
N VAL A 978 18.59 -0.45 7.86
CA VAL A 978 17.85 -1.09 6.75
C VAL A 978 17.18 -2.38 7.22
N LEU A 979 17.91 -3.23 7.95
CA LEU A 979 17.36 -4.51 8.42
C LEU A 979 16.19 -4.31 9.39
N LEU A 980 16.34 -3.42 10.38
CA LEU A 980 15.27 -3.10 11.34
C LEU A 980 14.05 -2.49 10.65
N TRP A 981 14.24 -1.42 9.86
CA TRP A 981 13.15 -0.71 9.17
C TRP A 981 12.38 -1.66 8.23
N SER A 982 13.10 -2.53 7.52
CA SER A 982 12.46 -3.52 6.63
C SER A 982 11.63 -4.54 7.40
N GLY A 983 12.15 -5.06 8.51
CA GLY A 983 11.41 -5.99 9.37
C GLY A 983 10.20 -5.32 10.04
N ALA A 984 10.39 -4.12 10.58
CA ALA A 984 9.35 -3.38 11.29
C ALA A 984 8.20 -2.97 10.36
N SER A 985 8.50 -2.58 9.11
CA SER A 985 7.48 -2.25 8.11
C SER A 985 6.58 -3.43 7.71
N ILE A 986 7.05 -4.67 7.88
CA ILE A 986 6.28 -5.88 7.56
C ILE A 986 5.65 -6.51 8.81
N TRP A 987 6.37 -6.55 9.93
CA TRP A 987 5.94 -7.28 11.13
C TRP A 987 5.34 -6.41 12.23
N GLY A 988 5.45 -5.09 12.11
CA GLY A 988 5.10 -4.16 13.18
C GLY A 988 6.09 -4.20 14.35
N VAL A 989 6.04 -3.15 15.17
CA VAL A 989 6.94 -2.95 16.32
C VAL A 989 6.49 -3.66 17.60
N GLY A 990 5.22 -4.07 17.68
CA GLY A 990 4.61 -4.64 18.89
C GLY A 990 3.61 -5.77 18.63
N GLU A 991 2.62 -5.86 19.51
CA GLU A 991 1.43 -6.70 19.30
C GLU A 991 0.59 -6.08 18.18
N THR A 992 0.32 -6.88 17.14
CA THR A 992 -0.44 -6.46 15.97
C THR A 992 -1.82 -7.10 15.98
N SER A 993 -2.76 -6.52 15.25
CA SER A 993 -4.11 -7.08 15.14
C SER A 993 -4.06 -8.56 14.69
N PRO A 994 -4.99 -9.42 15.15
CA PRO A 994 -4.99 -10.84 14.81
C PRO A 994 -5.00 -11.11 13.29
N ALA A 995 -5.70 -10.28 12.52
CA ALA A 995 -5.73 -10.36 11.06
C ALA A 995 -4.36 -10.09 10.43
N TYR A 996 -3.70 -9.02 10.84
CA TYR A 996 -2.35 -8.66 10.40
C TYR A 996 -1.34 -9.74 10.82
N ALA A 997 -1.45 -10.25 12.05
CA ALA A 997 -0.57 -11.24 12.60
C ALA A 997 -0.57 -12.57 11.83
N SER A 998 -1.77 -13.02 11.42
CA SER A 998 -1.94 -14.27 10.69
C SER A 998 -1.16 -14.33 9.37
N ILE A 999 -1.01 -13.18 8.69
CA ILE A 999 -0.36 -13.09 7.38
C ILE A 999 1.11 -12.72 7.52
N TYR A 1000 1.43 -11.71 8.32
CA TYR A 1000 2.77 -11.14 8.34
C TYR A 1000 3.64 -11.62 9.50
N THR A 1001 3.09 -11.74 10.71
CA THR A 1001 3.92 -11.93 11.92
C THR A 1001 4.09 -13.39 12.34
N SER A 1002 3.27 -14.32 11.83
CA SER A 1002 3.30 -15.74 12.22
C SER A 1002 4.67 -16.44 12.10
N LYS A 1003 5.60 -15.90 11.31
CA LYS A 1003 6.97 -16.43 11.14
C LYS A 1003 8.07 -15.52 11.71
N ARG A 1004 7.72 -14.35 12.27
CA ARG A 1004 8.66 -13.35 12.80
C ARG A 1004 9.68 -13.98 13.74
N GLN A 1005 9.18 -14.64 14.80
CA GLN A 1005 10.01 -15.29 15.83
C GLN A 1005 11.14 -16.13 15.22
N ARG A 1006 10.81 -17.05 14.31
CA ARG A 1006 11.78 -17.96 13.70
C ARG A 1006 12.85 -17.21 12.89
N ILE A 1007 12.45 -16.16 12.18
CA ILE A 1007 13.35 -15.40 11.29
C ILE A 1007 14.31 -14.55 12.13
N VAL A 1008 13.78 -13.82 13.12
CA VAL A 1008 14.57 -12.98 14.03
C VAL A 1008 15.52 -13.84 14.87
N ASP A 1009 15.04 -14.96 15.43
CA ASP A 1009 15.87 -15.89 16.23
C ASP A 1009 17.04 -16.44 15.40
N ARG A 1010 16.81 -16.83 14.14
CA ARG A 1010 17.88 -17.31 13.24
C ARG A 1010 18.95 -16.25 12.98
N HIS A 1011 18.54 -15.00 12.77
CA HIS A 1011 19.49 -13.92 12.51
C HIS A 1011 20.32 -13.59 13.77
N LEU A 1012 19.68 -13.55 14.94
CA LEU A 1012 20.37 -13.33 16.21
C LEU A 1012 21.27 -14.51 16.59
N GLU A 1013 20.89 -15.75 16.26
CA GLU A 1013 21.72 -16.93 16.45
C GLU A 1013 22.98 -16.88 15.55
N PHE A 1014 22.83 -16.43 14.30
CA PHE A 1014 23.97 -16.15 13.43
C PHE A 1014 24.92 -15.12 14.07
N MET A 1015 24.39 -14.00 14.58
CA MET A 1015 25.21 -12.99 15.25
C MET A 1015 25.93 -13.54 16.48
N ALA A 1016 25.23 -14.32 17.31
CA ALA A 1016 25.82 -14.95 18.50
C ALA A 1016 26.98 -15.89 18.13
N LYS A 1017 26.82 -16.72 17.09
CA LYS A 1017 27.87 -17.64 16.62
C LYS A 1017 29.11 -16.90 16.12
N VAL A 1018 28.92 -15.79 15.42
CA VAL A 1018 30.03 -14.94 14.97
C VAL A 1018 30.75 -14.31 16.17
N MET A 1019 30.02 -13.78 17.15
CA MET A 1019 30.61 -13.20 18.37
C MET A 1019 31.35 -14.22 19.24
N GLU A 1020 30.94 -15.50 19.20
CA GLU A 1020 31.66 -16.61 19.84
C GLU A 1020 32.95 -17.02 19.11
N GLY A 1021 33.18 -16.52 17.89
CA GLY A 1021 34.33 -16.89 17.05
C GLY A 1021 34.11 -18.18 16.25
N ASN A 1022 32.88 -18.69 16.17
CA ASN A 1022 32.57 -19.92 15.43
C ASN A 1022 32.51 -19.70 13.91
N ILE A 1023 32.42 -18.45 13.47
CA ILE A 1023 32.25 -18.06 12.06
C ILE A 1023 33.23 -16.92 11.78
N VAL A 1024 34.02 -17.06 10.71
CA VAL A 1024 34.93 -16.02 10.21
C VAL A 1024 34.17 -15.12 9.26
N LEU A 1025 34.27 -13.80 9.44
CA LEU A 1025 33.63 -12.80 8.60
C LEU A 1025 34.53 -12.37 7.45
N GLY A 1026 33.92 -11.92 6.35
CA GLY A 1026 34.62 -11.22 5.28
C GLY A 1026 34.71 -9.71 5.54
N CYS A 1027 33.68 -9.11 6.15
CA CYS A 1027 33.66 -7.67 6.41
C CYS A 1027 34.64 -7.25 7.52
N GLY A 1028 35.11 -5.99 7.45
CA GLY A 1028 36.00 -5.42 8.45
C GLY A 1028 35.40 -5.42 9.86
N GLU A 1029 36.24 -5.63 10.88
CA GLU A 1029 35.84 -5.74 12.29
C GLU A 1029 35.00 -4.53 12.75
N THR A 1030 35.34 -3.34 12.24
CA THR A 1030 34.67 -2.07 12.54
C THR A 1030 33.24 -2.04 12.02
N THR A 1031 33.00 -2.46 10.77
CA THR A 1031 31.66 -2.58 10.18
C THR A 1031 30.82 -3.62 10.91
N TRP A 1032 31.41 -4.77 11.26
CA TRP A 1032 30.71 -5.80 12.01
C TRP A 1032 30.30 -5.32 13.41
N ARG A 1033 31.25 -4.74 14.15
CA ARG A 1033 31.00 -4.26 15.51
C ARG A 1033 29.97 -3.13 15.52
N SER A 1034 30.03 -2.20 14.57
CA SER A 1034 29.05 -1.12 14.46
C SER A 1034 27.66 -1.64 14.08
N TYR A 1035 27.58 -2.61 13.17
CA TYR A 1035 26.33 -3.31 12.82
C TYR A 1035 25.68 -3.98 14.03
N VAL A 1036 26.42 -4.83 14.76
CA VAL A 1036 25.89 -5.56 15.92
C VAL A 1036 25.41 -4.61 17.02
N LEU A 1037 26.25 -3.62 17.38
CA LEU A 1037 25.92 -2.67 18.43
C LEU A 1037 24.68 -1.84 18.07
N CYS A 1038 24.60 -1.38 16.81
CA CYS A 1038 23.46 -0.63 16.33
C CYS A 1038 22.21 -1.51 16.28
N PHE A 1039 22.26 -2.67 15.65
CA PHE A 1039 21.08 -3.53 15.50
C PHE A 1039 20.51 -3.98 16.84
N VAL A 1040 21.35 -4.41 17.78
CA VAL A 1040 20.88 -4.78 19.13
C VAL A 1040 20.34 -3.58 19.89
N GLY A 1041 20.99 -2.40 19.80
CA GLY A 1041 20.47 -1.15 20.37
C GLY A 1041 19.09 -0.80 19.82
N LEU A 1042 18.93 -0.88 18.50
CA LEU A 1042 17.66 -0.65 17.82
C LEU A 1042 16.57 -1.63 18.27
N LEU A 1043 16.89 -2.91 18.47
CA LEU A 1043 15.93 -3.89 18.98
C LEU A 1043 15.46 -3.55 20.40
N VAL A 1044 16.39 -3.16 21.27
CA VAL A 1044 16.11 -2.80 22.68
C VAL A 1044 15.27 -1.53 22.76
N ASP A 1045 15.59 -0.53 21.94
CA ASP A 1045 14.97 0.79 22.00
C ASP A 1045 13.60 0.82 21.30
N PHE A 1046 13.46 0.15 20.15
CA PHE A 1046 12.29 0.34 19.26
C PHE A 1046 11.36 -0.86 19.16
N VAL A 1047 11.87 -2.09 19.27
CA VAL A 1047 11.05 -3.31 19.08
C VAL A 1047 11.29 -4.36 20.18
N PRO A 1048 11.14 -3.97 21.47
CA PRO A 1048 11.42 -4.87 22.59
C PRO A 1048 10.54 -6.14 22.57
N ALA A 1049 9.35 -6.07 21.97
CA ALA A 1049 8.46 -7.22 21.79
C ALA A 1049 9.11 -8.36 21.01
N TRP A 1050 10.01 -8.07 20.07
CA TRP A 1050 10.70 -9.10 19.30
C TRP A 1050 11.70 -9.87 20.16
N ILE A 1051 12.32 -9.22 21.15
CA ILE A 1051 13.30 -9.82 22.06
C ILE A 1051 12.64 -10.90 22.94
N LEU A 1052 11.39 -10.67 23.38
CA LEU A 1052 10.62 -11.63 24.18
C LEU A 1052 10.40 -12.99 23.47
N GLU A 1053 10.41 -12.99 22.13
CA GLU A 1053 10.19 -14.18 21.31
C GLU A 1053 11.47 -15.00 21.08
N VAL A 1054 12.64 -14.42 21.33
CA VAL A 1054 13.95 -15.04 21.06
C VAL A 1054 14.29 -16.08 22.13
N LYS A 1055 15.07 -17.11 21.76
CA LYS A 1055 15.53 -18.11 22.72
C LYS A 1055 16.46 -17.49 23.78
N LEU A 1056 16.27 -17.90 25.03
CA LEU A 1056 17.09 -17.44 26.16
C LEU A 1056 18.58 -17.66 25.93
N GLU A 1057 18.97 -18.84 25.42
CA GLU A 1057 20.37 -19.18 25.13
C GLU A 1057 21.00 -18.19 24.15
N THR A 1058 20.29 -17.80 23.09
CA THR A 1058 20.75 -16.81 22.11
C THR A 1058 20.97 -15.44 22.77
N LEU A 1059 20.04 -15.01 23.63
CA LEU A 1059 20.15 -13.74 24.36
C LEU A 1059 21.34 -13.73 25.33
N GLN A 1060 21.55 -14.82 26.07
CA GLN A 1060 22.69 -14.97 26.98
C GLN A 1060 24.03 -14.89 26.23
N LYS A 1061 24.14 -15.58 25.10
CA LYS A 1061 25.34 -15.57 24.25
C LYS A 1061 25.65 -14.17 23.73
N LEU A 1062 24.65 -13.47 23.19
CA LEU A 1062 24.80 -12.08 22.74
C LEU A 1062 25.19 -11.14 23.88
N ALA A 1063 24.52 -11.23 25.03
CA ALA A 1063 24.84 -10.43 26.20
C ALA A 1063 26.29 -10.67 26.70
N SER A 1064 26.75 -11.92 26.66
CA SER A 1064 28.14 -12.25 27.00
C SER A 1064 29.14 -11.62 26.03
N GLY A 1065 28.85 -11.65 24.73
CA GLY A 1065 29.68 -11.02 23.70
C GLY A 1065 29.72 -9.49 23.84
N LEU A 1066 28.58 -8.86 24.13
CA LEU A 1066 28.50 -7.42 24.35
C LEU A 1066 29.31 -6.98 25.57
N ARG A 1067 29.36 -7.80 26.64
CA ARG A 1067 30.23 -7.55 27.80
C ARG A 1067 31.71 -7.62 27.45
N LYS A 1068 32.12 -8.59 26.63
CA LYS A 1068 33.50 -8.67 26.12
C LYS A 1068 33.89 -7.42 25.32
N TRP A 1069 32.93 -6.72 24.73
CA TRP A 1069 33.14 -5.44 24.05
C TRP A 1069 32.96 -4.21 24.95
N HIS A 1070 32.92 -4.38 26.27
CA HIS A 1070 32.68 -3.33 27.27
C HIS A 1070 31.35 -2.57 27.08
N LYS A 1071 30.31 -3.24 26.56
CA LYS A 1071 28.95 -2.72 26.42
C LYS A 1071 28.00 -3.42 27.38
N GLY A 1072 28.33 -3.34 28.68
CA GLY A 1072 27.58 -3.98 29.76
C GLY A 1072 26.15 -3.47 29.93
N ASP A 1073 25.91 -2.18 29.70
CA ASP A 1073 24.56 -1.60 29.79
C ASP A 1073 23.62 -2.15 28.72
N LEU A 1074 24.07 -2.18 27.46
CA LEU A 1074 23.29 -2.76 26.37
C LEU A 1074 23.04 -4.26 26.58
N ALA A 1075 24.05 -4.99 27.11
CA ALA A 1075 23.91 -6.39 27.45
C ALA A 1075 22.86 -6.62 28.56
N LEU A 1076 22.79 -5.72 29.55
CA LEU A 1076 21.80 -5.78 30.61
C LEU A 1076 20.40 -5.47 30.06
N SER A 1077 20.25 -4.38 29.32
CA SER A 1077 18.97 -4.00 28.72
C SER A 1077 18.44 -5.06 27.76
N LEU A 1078 19.30 -5.73 26.98
CA LEU A 1078 18.90 -6.87 26.16
C LEU A 1078 18.30 -8.01 27.00
N LEU A 1079 18.91 -8.36 28.14
CA LEU A 1079 18.41 -9.41 29.02
C LEU A 1079 17.13 -8.97 29.76
N GLU A 1080 17.04 -7.71 30.19
CA GLU A 1080 15.83 -7.15 30.82
C GLU A 1080 14.62 -7.24 29.88
N ARG A 1081 14.81 -6.96 28.59
CA ARG A 1081 13.76 -7.10 27.57
C ARG A 1081 13.45 -8.56 27.19
N GLY A 1082 14.24 -9.53 27.65
CA GLY A 1082 13.98 -10.97 27.48
C GLY A 1082 12.86 -11.52 28.39
N GLY A 1083 12.30 -10.70 29.27
CA GLY A 1083 11.17 -11.04 30.13
C GLY A 1083 11.48 -12.11 31.17
N ASN A 1084 10.44 -12.81 31.66
CA ASN A 1084 10.54 -13.74 32.80
C ASN A 1084 11.61 -14.82 32.63
N LYS A 1085 11.89 -15.24 31.39
CA LYS A 1085 12.88 -16.29 31.10
C LYS A 1085 14.31 -15.82 31.37
N ALA A 1086 14.59 -14.52 31.27
CA ALA A 1086 15.93 -13.96 31.40
C ALA A 1086 16.26 -13.43 32.80
N VAL A 1087 15.29 -13.41 33.73
CA VAL A 1087 15.42 -12.82 35.07
C VAL A 1087 16.63 -13.36 35.85
N THR A 1088 16.85 -14.68 35.87
CA THR A 1088 18.03 -15.27 36.52
C THR A 1088 19.33 -14.75 35.93
N SER A 1089 19.39 -14.59 34.61
CA SER A 1089 20.57 -14.07 33.93
C SER A 1089 20.79 -12.60 34.23
N VAL A 1090 19.73 -11.79 34.36
CA VAL A 1090 19.80 -10.39 34.78
C VAL A 1090 20.38 -10.28 36.19
N VAL A 1091 19.89 -11.07 37.15
CA VAL A 1091 20.36 -11.09 38.54
C VAL A 1091 21.83 -11.49 38.63
N GLU A 1092 22.24 -12.57 37.98
CA GLU A 1092 23.64 -13.00 37.92
C GLU A 1092 24.56 -11.91 37.34
N SER A 1093 24.06 -11.16 36.36
CA SER A 1093 24.80 -10.10 35.70
C SER A 1093 24.99 -8.86 36.58
N LEU A 1094 23.98 -8.52 37.38
CA LEU A 1094 24.06 -7.45 38.38
C LEU A 1094 24.99 -7.85 39.54
N LEU A 1095 24.94 -9.10 39.98
CA LEU A 1095 25.81 -9.64 41.03
C LEU A 1095 27.28 -9.72 40.57
N GLY A 1096 27.53 -10.11 39.33
CA GLY A 1096 28.88 -10.12 38.74
C GLY A 1096 29.49 -8.72 38.59
N TYR A 1097 28.67 -7.71 38.23
CA TYR A 1097 29.09 -6.30 38.22
C TYR A 1097 29.47 -5.81 39.62
N ALA A 1098 28.69 -6.21 40.64
CA ALA A 1098 29.00 -5.88 42.02
C ALA A 1098 30.28 -6.58 42.51
N GLY A 1099 30.51 -7.84 42.14
CA GLY A 1099 31.69 -8.60 42.58
C GLY A 1099 33.03 -8.08 42.03
N ALA A 1100 33.06 -7.53 40.82
CA ALA A 1100 34.29 -6.97 40.22
C ALA A 1100 34.75 -5.66 40.89
N GLN A 1101 33.84 -4.84 41.40
CA GLN A 1101 34.17 -3.59 42.11
C GLN A 1101 34.57 -3.78 43.59
N PHE A 1102 34.33 -4.95 44.20
CA PHE A 1102 34.87 -5.28 45.52
C PHE A 1102 36.31 -5.83 45.47
N SER A 1103 36.85 -6.03 44.26
CA SER A 1103 38.19 -6.58 44.01
C SER A 1103 39.21 -5.50 43.59
N GLU A 1104 38.81 -4.25 43.42
CA GLU A 1104 39.70 -3.11 43.19
C GLU A 1104 39.91 -2.28 44.46
#